data_AF-A0A8H7A5Y7-F1
#
_entry.id   AF-A0A8H7A5Y7-F1
#
_cell.length_a   1.000
_cell.length_b   1.000
_cell.length_c   1.000
_cell.angle_alpha   90.00
_cell.angle_beta   90.00
_cell.angle_gamma   90.00
#
_symmetry.space_group_name_H-M   'P 1'
#
loop_
_entity.id
_entity.type
_entity.pdbx_description
1 polymer ?
#
loop_
_entity_poly.entity_id
_entity_poly.type
_entity_poly.pdbx_seq_one_letter_code
_entity_poly.pdbx_strand_id
1 'polypeptide(L)'
;MPAGVILTVVCLAWLLLAEYAESKPLTWICKPLASCGFIVLALQAPHFDGILFSGLCLAWVGDVLLIPGGEATFQLGLGSFLLGHLFYAISFYQTNFVAFTAITALLPLAVIFFAVNHALAPHVPNDLQKPVIAYMLVISVMLDLALATHDTTIMIGAVLFYLSDFLVARDQFLAPGFSNKLIGLPLYYGGQLVLALGQAFNIEMSTSLSDASKVKRRAPSRPTARIARTPSASEIARNAKHFETWSSHQGCEQVSYVDIPQDLVSDVSDVFNVKERIPIDWLDEKDQQTYWPPKFYEFLKSAHQAYPCMFGDKSMDQAALPQLYSEVLVVFNAWARLRKMKMSKEKFSEADYAGHVYNPIRVQGVADNHARFQCSISLPQPSGRSNIVPEAVRILNAKTVIPDFSVFVPARRVRDLSNSAKSPFNTLKRHVQVNKCGEASRGSSFRYQATPCAQLPETPGFEFISSVFEDKKPTHLMLDDAYRQNRMATAAVVRHLHSLCIDVPVFGLVWATGTVRAHVDWCQQEEGKRLAVFSAPYPSNADQADGEDLSLNHFHDWELEKEGDILQVYFIIKNIDTWTSKKFRQRVINGVQTLMSGVSSGKKNYKPWKRVGELSVLAPKAKENNPSTSISASSLSTPPKPKSKRRR
;
A
#
# COMPACT_ATOMS: atom_id res chain seq x y z
N MET A 1 -1.20 -27.33 -9.94
CA MET A 1 -2.00 -26.36 -10.72
C MET A 1 -3.44 -26.42 -10.22
N PRO A 2 -4.16 -25.30 -10.17
CA PRO A 2 -5.58 -25.28 -9.82
C PRO A 2 -6.38 -26.25 -10.70
N ALA A 3 -7.44 -26.87 -10.16
CA ALA A 3 -8.20 -27.89 -10.89
C ALA A 3 -8.82 -27.33 -12.19
N GLY A 4 -9.23 -26.06 -12.20
CA GLY A 4 -9.72 -25.37 -13.39
C GLY A 4 -8.69 -25.28 -14.52
N VAL A 5 -7.43 -24.99 -14.20
CA VAL A 5 -6.32 -24.93 -15.19
C VAL A 5 -6.08 -26.29 -15.83
N ILE A 6 -6.06 -27.36 -15.02
CA ILE A 6 -5.86 -28.73 -15.52
C ILE A 6 -7.01 -29.12 -16.45
N LEU A 7 -8.26 -28.84 -16.06
CA LEU A 7 -9.44 -29.10 -16.87
C LEU A 7 -9.35 -28.39 -18.23
N THR A 8 -9.05 -27.08 -18.22
CA THR A 8 -8.93 -26.31 -19.47
C THR A 8 -7.81 -26.84 -20.36
N VAL A 9 -6.62 -27.11 -19.84
CA VAL A 9 -5.48 -27.56 -20.65
C VAL A 9 -5.76 -28.93 -21.29
N VAL A 10 -6.29 -29.88 -20.51
CA VAL A 10 -6.60 -31.23 -21.03
C VAL A 10 -7.72 -31.15 -22.07
N CYS A 11 -8.81 -30.46 -21.78
CA CYS A 11 -9.93 -30.34 -22.72
C CYS A 11 -9.56 -29.52 -23.96
N LEU A 12 -8.66 -28.53 -23.85
CA LEU A 12 -8.12 -27.79 -24.99
C LEU A 12 -7.29 -28.68 -25.91
N ALA A 13 -6.43 -29.54 -25.38
CA ALA A 13 -5.68 -30.49 -26.20
C ALA A 13 -6.63 -31.41 -26.99
N TRP A 14 -7.67 -31.93 -26.35
CA TRP A 14 -8.70 -32.72 -27.02
C TRP A 14 -9.56 -31.89 -27.99
N LEU A 15 -9.84 -30.62 -27.68
CA LEU A 15 -10.55 -29.71 -28.59
C LEU A 15 -9.74 -29.45 -29.85
N LEU A 16 -8.42 -29.25 -29.74
CA LEU A 16 -7.55 -29.06 -30.90
C LEU A 16 -7.53 -30.31 -31.79
N LEU A 17 -7.51 -31.50 -31.19
CA LEU A 17 -7.66 -32.76 -31.93
C LEU A 17 -9.04 -32.88 -32.57
N ALA A 18 -10.11 -32.44 -31.88
CA ALA A 18 -11.46 -32.42 -32.43
C ALA A 18 -11.60 -31.48 -33.64
N GLU A 19 -11.03 -30.28 -33.54
CA GLU A 19 -11.03 -29.29 -34.63
C GLU A 19 -10.16 -29.74 -35.81
N TYR A 20 -9.04 -30.44 -35.55
CA TYR A 20 -8.20 -31.02 -36.61
C TYR A 20 -8.89 -32.20 -37.31
N ALA A 21 -9.60 -33.03 -36.56
CA ALA A 21 -10.35 -34.18 -37.06
C ALA A 21 -11.79 -33.84 -37.48
N GLU A 22 -12.17 -32.56 -37.45
CA GLU A 22 -13.52 -32.04 -37.75
C GLU A 22 -14.67 -32.75 -36.99
N SER A 23 -14.40 -33.26 -35.79
CA SER A 23 -15.34 -34.05 -35.00
C SER A 23 -16.28 -33.17 -34.17
N LYS A 24 -17.47 -32.86 -34.71
CA LYS A 24 -18.52 -32.09 -34.02
C LYS A 24 -18.91 -32.65 -32.65
N PRO A 25 -19.11 -33.98 -32.45
CA PRO A 25 -19.45 -34.52 -31.14
C PRO A 25 -18.37 -34.24 -30.09
N LEU A 26 -17.09 -34.32 -30.49
CA LEU A 26 -15.98 -34.06 -29.59
C LEU A 26 -15.84 -32.56 -29.29
N THR A 27 -16.08 -31.67 -30.25
CA THR A 27 -16.17 -30.21 -30.01
C THR A 27 -17.28 -29.86 -29.01
N TRP A 28 -18.46 -30.49 -29.14
CA TRP A 28 -19.60 -30.30 -28.21
C TRP A 28 -19.30 -30.72 -26.76
N ILE A 29 -18.33 -31.61 -26.56
CA ILE A 29 -17.91 -32.05 -25.23
C ILE A 29 -16.72 -31.21 -24.75
N CYS A 30 -15.67 -31.12 -25.54
CA CYS A 30 -14.39 -30.55 -25.13
C CYS A 30 -14.45 -29.02 -24.98
N LYS A 31 -15.18 -28.31 -25.84
CA LYS A 31 -15.22 -26.84 -25.81
C LYS A 31 -15.94 -26.29 -24.56
N PRO A 32 -17.14 -26.78 -24.19
CA PRO A 32 -17.78 -26.35 -22.96
C PRO A 32 -17.00 -26.78 -21.71
N LEU A 33 -16.40 -27.98 -21.70
CA LEU A 33 -15.59 -28.45 -20.58
C LEU A 33 -14.30 -27.65 -20.40
N ALA A 34 -13.63 -27.29 -21.50
CA ALA A 34 -12.46 -26.42 -21.43
C ALA A 34 -12.83 -25.06 -20.83
N SER A 35 -14.00 -24.54 -21.21
CA SER A 35 -14.55 -23.27 -20.72
C SER A 35 -14.99 -23.34 -19.26
N CYS A 36 -15.53 -24.47 -18.81
CA CYS A 36 -15.82 -24.71 -17.40
C CYS A 36 -14.57 -24.56 -16.53
N GLY A 37 -13.36 -24.79 -17.06
CA GLY A 37 -12.14 -24.66 -16.28
C GLY A 37 -11.86 -23.21 -15.82
N PHE A 38 -12.09 -22.18 -16.64
CA PHE A 38 -11.95 -20.79 -16.19
C PHE A 38 -13.10 -20.35 -15.25
N ILE A 39 -14.31 -20.93 -15.40
CA ILE A 39 -15.42 -20.71 -14.45
C ILE A 39 -15.09 -21.33 -13.09
N VAL A 40 -14.64 -22.59 -13.08
CA VAL A 40 -14.23 -23.30 -11.86
C VAL A 40 -13.11 -22.55 -11.17
N LEU A 41 -12.16 -22.00 -11.95
CA LEU A 41 -11.07 -21.21 -11.40
C LEU A 41 -11.56 -19.93 -10.71
N ALA A 42 -12.50 -19.22 -11.33
CA ALA A 42 -13.13 -18.05 -10.72
C ALA A 42 -13.94 -18.40 -9.47
N LEU A 43 -14.69 -19.52 -9.47
CA LEU A 43 -15.46 -19.99 -8.31
C LEU A 43 -14.58 -20.48 -7.15
N GLN A 44 -13.34 -20.92 -7.44
CA GLN A 44 -12.36 -21.30 -6.43
C GLN A 44 -11.72 -20.09 -5.73
N ALA A 45 -11.79 -18.91 -6.34
CA ALA A 45 -11.26 -17.69 -5.77
C ALA A 45 -12.25 -17.07 -4.76
N PRO A 46 -11.85 -16.84 -3.49
CA PRO A 46 -12.69 -16.14 -2.54
C PRO A 46 -12.87 -14.68 -2.99
N HIS A 47 -14.10 -14.16 -3.00
CA HIS A 47 -14.43 -12.77 -3.36
C HIS A 47 -14.10 -12.33 -4.80
N PHE A 48 -14.19 -13.23 -5.78
CA PHE A 48 -14.04 -12.90 -7.21
C PHE A 48 -15.02 -11.81 -7.66
N ASP A 49 -14.58 -10.89 -8.53
CA ASP A 49 -15.43 -9.80 -9.01
C ASP A 49 -16.60 -10.34 -9.82
N GLY A 50 -17.81 -10.00 -9.38
CA GLY A 50 -19.04 -10.41 -10.05
C GLY A 50 -19.14 -9.89 -11.48
N ILE A 51 -18.52 -8.75 -11.79
CA ILE A 51 -18.51 -8.17 -13.15
C ILE A 51 -17.58 -9.01 -14.05
N LEU A 52 -16.33 -9.25 -13.63
CA LEU A 52 -15.41 -10.14 -14.35
C LEU A 52 -15.99 -11.56 -14.50
N PHE A 53 -16.64 -12.08 -13.46
CA PHE A 53 -17.29 -13.39 -13.49
C PHE A 53 -18.41 -13.45 -14.53
N SER A 54 -19.23 -12.40 -14.60
CA SER A 54 -20.30 -12.30 -15.60
C SER A 54 -19.72 -12.32 -17.02
N GLY A 55 -18.59 -11.65 -17.25
CA GLY A 55 -17.88 -11.72 -18.52
C GLY A 55 -17.37 -13.12 -18.87
N LEU A 56 -16.82 -13.85 -17.88
CA LEU A 56 -16.40 -15.25 -18.06
C LEU A 56 -17.59 -16.16 -18.39
N CYS A 57 -18.74 -15.99 -17.72
CA CYS A 57 -19.96 -16.74 -18.03
C CYS A 57 -20.46 -16.43 -19.44
N LEU A 58 -20.42 -15.18 -19.88
CA LEU A 58 -20.78 -14.79 -21.24
C LEU A 58 -19.82 -15.37 -22.28
N ALA A 59 -18.53 -15.47 -21.97
CA ALA A 59 -17.58 -16.14 -22.83
C ALA A 59 -17.86 -17.66 -22.94
N TRP A 60 -18.20 -18.32 -21.84
CA TRP A 60 -18.63 -19.72 -21.85
C TRP A 60 -19.89 -19.93 -22.72
N VAL A 61 -20.88 -19.04 -22.59
CA VAL A 61 -22.09 -19.06 -23.42
C VAL A 61 -21.73 -18.85 -24.89
N GLY A 62 -20.84 -17.89 -25.18
CA GLY A 62 -20.32 -17.64 -26.51
C GLY A 62 -19.66 -18.89 -27.13
N ASP A 63 -18.83 -19.58 -26.36
CA ASP A 63 -18.16 -20.81 -26.81
C ASP A 63 -19.13 -21.90 -27.25
N VAL A 64 -20.22 -22.09 -26.49
CA VAL A 64 -21.30 -23.04 -26.80
C VAL A 64 -22.09 -22.59 -28.04
N LEU A 65 -22.45 -21.31 -28.12
CA LEU A 65 -23.22 -20.76 -29.24
C LEU A 65 -22.47 -20.81 -30.57
N LEU A 66 -21.14 -20.83 -30.56
CA LEU A 66 -20.33 -20.94 -31.78
C LEU A 66 -20.21 -22.38 -32.34
N ILE A 67 -20.63 -23.43 -31.62
CA ILE A 67 -20.45 -24.83 -32.05
C ILE A 67 -21.36 -25.23 -33.25
N PRO A 68 -22.67 -24.88 -33.27
CA PRO A 68 -23.59 -25.27 -34.34
C PRO A 68 -23.17 -24.79 -35.74
N GLY A 69 -22.46 -23.66 -35.83
CA GLY A 69 -21.95 -23.11 -37.10
C GLY A 69 -23.02 -22.45 -37.99
N GLY A 70 -24.22 -22.22 -37.48
CA GLY A 70 -25.26 -21.46 -38.20
C GLY A 70 -25.09 -19.95 -38.01
N GLU A 71 -25.54 -19.15 -38.99
CA GLU A 71 -25.39 -17.69 -39.00
C GLU A 71 -26.00 -17.02 -37.75
N ALA A 72 -27.24 -17.37 -37.39
CA ALA A 72 -27.90 -16.84 -36.20
C ALA A 72 -27.15 -17.22 -34.90
N THR A 73 -26.69 -18.46 -34.79
CA THR A 73 -25.92 -18.92 -33.62
C THR A 73 -24.53 -18.28 -33.55
N PHE A 74 -23.92 -17.99 -34.69
CA PHE A 74 -22.66 -17.26 -34.78
C PHE A 74 -22.82 -15.81 -34.31
N GLN A 75 -23.85 -15.10 -34.78
CA GLN A 75 -24.16 -13.73 -34.34
C GLN A 75 -24.46 -13.66 -32.83
N LEU A 76 -25.22 -14.63 -32.30
CA LEU A 76 -25.49 -14.72 -30.87
C LEU A 76 -24.22 -15.02 -30.07
N GLY A 77 -23.36 -15.91 -30.57
CA GLY A 77 -22.06 -16.19 -29.95
C GLY A 77 -21.17 -14.94 -29.91
N LEU A 78 -21.06 -14.23 -31.05
CA LEU A 78 -20.32 -12.98 -31.17
C LEU A 78 -20.88 -11.90 -30.23
N GLY A 79 -22.20 -11.78 -30.14
CA GLY A 79 -22.88 -10.88 -29.20
C GLY A 79 -22.58 -11.22 -27.73
N SER A 80 -22.52 -12.51 -27.40
CA SER A 80 -22.15 -12.98 -26.06
C SER A 80 -20.72 -12.55 -25.70
N PHE A 81 -19.75 -12.76 -26.61
CA PHE A 81 -18.36 -12.30 -26.40
C PHE A 81 -18.27 -10.78 -26.31
N LEU A 82 -18.98 -10.04 -27.15
CA LEU A 82 -19.02 -8.58 -27.11
C LEU A 82 -19.50 -8.06 -25.75
N LEU A 83 -20.58 -8.63 -25.22
CA LEU A 83 -21.06 -8.30 -23.89
C LEU A 83 -20.01 -8.68 -22.84
N GLY A 84 -19.39 -9.85 -22.96
CA GLY A 84 -18.30 -10.27 -22.08
C GLY A 84 -17.15 -9.25 -22.01
N HIS A 85 -16.74 -8.72 -23.16
CA HIS A 85 -15.72 -7.67 -23.26
C HIS A 85 -16.12 -6.36 -22.59
N LEU A 86 -17.41 -5.98 -22.63
CA LEU A 86 -17.91 -4.82 -21.89
C LEU A 86 -17.84 -5.05 -20.37
N PHE A 87 -18.17 -6.24 -19.89
CA PHE A 87 -18.01 -6.59 -18.48
C PHE A 87 -16.52 -6.55 -18.07
N TYR A 88 -15.62 -7.07 -18.91
CA TYR A 88 -14.18 -6.98 -18.68
C TYR A 88 -13.70 -5.53 -18.64
N ALA A 89 -14.11 -4.71 -19.60
CA ALA A 89 -13.81 -3.28 -19.65
C ALA A 89 -14.28 -2.56 -18.37
N ILE A 90 -15.51 -2.80 -17.92
CA ILE A 90 -16.05 -2.20 -16.68
C ILE A 90 -15.24 -2.64 -15.46
N SER A 91 -14.90 -3.93 -15.37
CA SER A 91 -14.07 -4.48 -14.29
C SER A 91 -12.68 -3.84 -14.25
N PHE A 92 -12.02 -3.70 -15.40
CA PHE A 92 -10.68 -3.11 -15.49
C PHE A 92 -10.71 -1.60 -15.23
N TYR A 93 -11.74 -0.89 -15.68
CA TYR A 93 -11.92 0.52 -15.35
C TYR A 93 -12.07 0.76 -13.84
N GLN A 94 -12.72 -0.17 -13.13
CA GLN A 94 -12.87 -0.10 -11.67
C GLN A 94 -11.60 -0.54 -10.90
N THR A 95 -10.58 -1.06 -11.60
CA THR A 95 -9.37 -1.63 -10.99
C THR A 95 -8.13 -0.79 -11.33
N ASN A 96 -7.63 0.02 -10.37
CA ASN A 96 -6.36 0.76 -10.47
C ASN A 96 -6.16 1.55 -11.79
N PHE A 97 -7.22 2.17 -12.31
CA PHE A 97 -7.19 2.88 -13.58
C PHE A 97 -6.27 4.11 -13.56
N VAL A 98 -5.28 4.15 -14.45
CA VAL A 98 -4.38 5.30 -14.65
C VAL A 98 -4.69 5.99 -15.98
N ALA A 99 -5.38 7.13 -15.90
CA ALA A 99 -5.89 7.88 -17.04
C ALA A 99 -4.81 8.29 -18.06
N PHE A 100 -3.61 8.65 -17.60
CA PHE A 100 -2.50 9.01 -18.49
C PHE A 100 -2.13 7.86 -19.42
N THR A 101 -2.01 6.63 -18.89
CA THR A 101 -1.69 5.44 -19.68
C THR A 101 -2.75 5.14 -20.71
N ALA A 102 -4.04 5.22 -20.33
CA ALA A 102 -5.14 5.07 -21.28
C ALA A 102 -5.02 6.07 -22.44
N ILE A 103 -4.83 7.36 -22.13
CA ILE A 103 -4.66 8.40 -23.16
C ILE A 103 -3.45 8.09 -24.08
N THR A 104 -2.33 7.64 -23.52
CA THR A 104 -1.14 7.33 -24.33
C THR A 104 -1.26 6.05 -25.15
N ALA A 105 -2.03 5.06 -24.69
CA ALA A 105 -2.24 3.79 -25.38
C ALA A 105 -3.28 3.88 -26.51
N LEU A 106 -4.14 4.91 -26.51
CA LEU A 106 -5.08 5.18 -27.61
C LEU A 106 -4.40 5.31 -28.96
N LEU A 107 -3.25 5.97 -29.06
CA LEU A 107 -2.58 6.19 -30.35
C LEU A 107 -2.11 4.88 -31.00
N PRO A 108 -1.29 4.02 -30.35
CA PRO A 108 -0.90 2.74 -30.95
C PRO A 108 -2.09 1.82 -31.18
N LEU A 109 -3.10 1.80 -30.31
CA LEU A 109 -4.31 1.00 -30.51
C LEU A 109 -5.15 1.49 -31.69
N ALA A 110 -5.28 2.80 -31.89
CA ALA A 110 -5.95 3.36 -33.06
C ALA A 110 -5.24 2.95 -34.35
N VAL A 111 -3.91 3.00 -34.39
CA VAL A 111 -3.13 2.54 -35.55
C VAL A 111 -3.40 1.06 -35.85
N ILE A 112 -3.38 0.20 -34.83
CA ILE A 112 -3.69 -1.23 -34.98
C ILE A 112 -5.13 -1.42 -35.47
N PHE A 113 -6.10 -0.73 -34.85
CA PHE A 113 -7.51 -0.80 -35.22
C PHE A 113 -7.72 -0.45 -36.69
N PHE A 114 -7.16 0.68 -37.16
CA PHE A 114 -7.30 1.10 -38.56
C PHE A 114 -6.60 0.14 -39.52
N ALA A 115 -5.43 -0.38 -39.17
CA ALA A 115 -4.71 -1.35 -40.01
C ALA A 115 -5.49 -2.67 -40.16
N VAL A 116 -6.01 -3.21 -39.05
CA VAL A 116 -6.79 -4.45 -39.04
C VAL A 116 -8.12 -4.24 -39.77
N ASN A 117 -8.82 -3.13 -39.52
CA ASN A 117 -10.06 -2.82 -40.23
C ASN A 117 -9.83 -2.62 -41.73
N HIS A 118 -8.74 -1.99 -42.15
CA HIS A 118 -8.40 -1.82 -43.56
C HIS A 118 -8.17 -3.17 -44.26
N ALA A 119 -7.55 -4.13 -43.57
CA ALA A 119 -7.36 -5.48 -44.10
C ALA A 119 -8.67 -6.29 -44.16
N LEU A 120 -9.52 -6.20 -43.12
CA LEU A 120 -10.76 -6.96 -43.00
C LEU A 120 -11.90 -6.41 -43.86
N ALA A 121 -12.09 -5.09 -43.91
CA ALA A 121 -13.28 -4.47 -44.50
C ALA A 121 -13.62 -4.92 -45.93
N PRO A 122 -12.66 -5.14 -46.85
CA PRO A 122 -12.96 -5.62 -48.20
C PRO A 122 -13.53 -7.04 -48.25
N HIS A 123 -13.29 -7.86 -47.22
CA HIS A 123 -13.64 -9.27 -47.17
C HIS A 123 -14.83 -9.58 -46.24
N VAL A 124 -15.30 -8.59 -45.48
CA VAL A 124 -16.46 -8.72 -44.59
C VAL A 124 -17.75 -8.39 -45.35
N PRO A 125 -18.77 -9.26 -45.34
CA PRO A 125 -20.08 -8.99 -45.91
C PRO A 125 -20.70 -7.67 -45.40
N ASN A 126 -21.38 -6.93 -46.26
CA ASN A 126 -21.88 -5.57 -45.97
C ASN A 126 -22.78 -5.49 -44.73
N ASP A 127 -23.56 -6.54 -44.47
CA ASP A 127 -24.44 -6.70 -43.32
C ASP A 127 -23.68 -6.94 -42.00
N LEU A 128 -22.47 -7.51 -42.07
CA LEU A 128 -21.61 -7.78 -40.91
C LEU A 128 -20.55 -6.71 -40.64
N GLN A 129 -20.33 -5.75 -41.56
CA GLN A 129 -19.33 -4.69 -41.36
C GLN A 129 -19.54 -3.89 -40.08
N LYS A 130 -20.77 -3.44 -39.80
CA LYS A 130 -21.09 -2.68 -38.59
C LYS A 130 -20.87 -3.50 -37.31
N PRO A 131 -21.41 -4.73 -37.18
CA PRO A 131 -21.10 -5.62 -36.05
C PRO A 131 -19.60 -5.85 -35.83
N VAL A 132 -18.84 -6.11 -36.88
CA VAL A 132 -17.40 -6.39 -36.79
C VAL A 132 -16.63 -5.14 -36.32
N ILE A 133 -16.94 -3.95 -36.85
CA ILE A 133 -16.34 -2.69 -36.40
C ILE A 133 -16.68 -2.41 -34.93
N ALA A 134 -17.94 -2.57 -34.53
CA ALA A 134 -18.36 -2.40 -33.14
C ALA A 134 -17.62 -3.36 -32.22
N TYR A 135 -17.42 -4.61 -32.65
CA TYR A 135 -16.67 -5.60 -31.91
C TYR A 135 -15.19 -5.22 -31.74
N MET A 136 -14.52 -4.85 -32.83
CA MET A 136 -13.13 -4.39 -32.80
C MET A 136 -12.96 -3.16 -31.90
N LEU A 137 -13.94 -2.25 -31.88
CA LEU A 137 -13.90 -1.08 -31.01
C LEU A 137 -13.96 -1.48 -29.53
N VAL A 138 -14.94 -2.31 -29.16
CA VAL A 138 -15.15 -2.74 -27.77
C VAL A 138 -13.94 -3.50 -27.23
N ILE A 139 -13.39 -4.45 -28.00
CA ILE A 139 -12.22 -5.20 -27.56
C ILE A 139 -10.95 -4.33 -27.48
N SER A 140 -10.82 -3.31 -28.36
CA SER A 140 -9.73 -2.33 -28.27
C SER A 140 -9.85 -1.46 -27.02
N VAL A 141 -11.07 -1.03 -26.67
CA VAL A 141 -11.35 -0.29 -25.42
C VAL A 141 -11.06 -1.17 -24.21
N MET A 142 -11.47 -2.44 -24.23
CA MET A 142 -11.14 -3.38 -23.16
C MET A 142 -9.62 -3.53 -23.00
N LEU A 143 -8.86 -3.66 -24.10
CA LEU A 143 -7.41 -3.75 -24.05
C LEU A 143 -6.77 -2.45 -23.53
N ASP A 144 -7.23 -1.29 -23.96
CA ASP A 144 -6.77 0.01 -23.47
C ASP A 144 -6.95 0.12 -21.94
N LEU A 145 -8.15 -0.23 -21.45
CA LEU A 145 -8.46 -0.23 -20.03
C LEU A 145 -7.61 -1.25 -19.25
N ALA A 146 -7.36 -2.43 -19.82
CA ALA A 146 -6.46 -3.42 -19.23
C ALA A 146 -5.03 -2.88 -19.10
N LEU A 147 -4.49 -2.23 -20.14
CA LEU A 147 -3.17 -1.59 -20.11
C LEU A 147 -3.11 -0.46 -19.08
N ALA A 148 -4.20 0.27 -18.91
CA ALA A 148 -4.30 1.36 -17.94
C ALA A 148 -4.30 0.90 -16.47
N THR A 149 -4.47 -0.39 -16.18
CA THR A 149 -4.43 -0.93 -14.80
C THR A 149 -3.01 -1.08 -14.24
N HIS A 150 -1.97 -1.13 -15.09
CA HIS A 150 -0.59 -1.54 -14.75
C HIS A 150 -0.45 -2.90 -14.05
N ASP A 151 -1.51 -3.70 -14.04
CA ASP A 151 -1.47 -5.07 -13.57
C ASP A 151 -0.96 -5.98 -14.69
N THR A 152 0.25 -6.50 -14.52
CA THR A 152 0.90 -7.34 -15.53
C THR A 152 0.09 -8.57 -15.91
N THR A 153 -0.71 -9.13 -14.98
CA THR A 153 -1.52 -10.32 -15.24
C THR A 153 -2.75 -9.96 -16.07
N ILE A 154 -3.46 -8.89 -15.71
CA ILE A 154 -4.60 -8.39 -16.49
C ILE A 154 -4.15 -7.99 -17.90
N MET A 155 -3.02 -7.29 -18.02
CA MET A 155 -2.43 -6.89 -19.30
C MET A 155 -2.11 -8.10 -20.18
N ILE A 156 -1.41 -9.10 -19.65
CA ILE A 156 -1.09 -10.32 -20.41
C ILE A 156 -2.37 -11.03 -20.85
N GLY A 157 -3.34 -11.19 -19.94
CA GLY A 157 -4.60 -11.84 -20.25
C GLY A 157 -5.38 -11.14 -21.37
N ALA A 158 -5.48 -9.81 -21.31
CA ALA A 158 -6.16 -9.00 -22.33
C ALA A 158 -5.43 -9.01 -23.68
N VAL A 159 -4.10 -8.97 -23.70
CA VAL A 159 -3.30 -9.07 -24.94
C VAL A 159 -3.50 -10.44 -25.60
N LEU A 160 -3.42 -11.53 -24.82
CA LEU A 160 -3.65 -12.88 -25.34
C LEU A 160 -5.06 -13.02 -25.95
N PHE A 161 -6.08 -12.48 -25.27
CA PHE A 161 -7.44 -12.47 -25.79
C PHE A 161 -7.55 -11.66 -27.09
N TYR A 162 -7.03 -10.44 -27.12
CA TYR A 162 -7.07 -9.57 -28.30
C TYR A 162 -6.42 -10.23 -29.53
N LEU A 163 -5.28 -10.91 -29.32
CA LEU A 163 -4.59 -11.64 -30.39
C LEU A 163 -5.38 -12.88 -30.85
N SER A 164 -6.06 -13.57 -29.94
CA SER A 164 -6.95 -14.68 -30.32
C SER A 164 -8.10 -14.20 -31.20
N ASP A 165 -8.76 -13.10 -30.84
CA ASP A 165 -9.91 -12.59 -31.59
C ASP A 165 -9.51 -12.10 -32.98
N PHE A 166 -8.29 -11.57 -33.13
CA PHE A 166 -7.72 -11.32 -34.45
C PHE A 166 -7.59 -12.60 -35.29
N LEU A 167 -7.17 -13.73 -34.70
CA LEU A 167 -7.09 -15.01 -35.40
C LEU A 167 -8.47 -15.58 -35.74
N VAL A 168 -9.48 -15.35 -34.91
CA VAL A 168 -10.88 -15.69 -35.23
C VAL A 168 -11.38 -14.86 -36.43
N ALA A 169 -11.14 -13.55 -36.44
CA ALA A 169 -11.50 -12.69 -37.56
C ALA A 169 -10.75 -13.08 -38.85
N ARG A 170 -9.47 -13.45 -38.73
CA ARG A 170 -8.67 -13.96 -39.85
C ARG A 170 -9.23 -15.28 -40.39
N ASP A 171 -9.61 -16.22 -39.52
CA ASP A 171 -10.21 -17.50 -39.91
C ASP A 171 -11.54 -17.31 -40.63
N GLN A 172 -12.34 -16.35 -40.17
CA GLN A 172 -13.67 -16.10 -40.70
C GLN A 172 -13.66 -15.32 -42.02
N PHE A 173 -12.77 -14.33 -42.18
CA PHE A 173 -12.88 -13.34 -43.26
C PHE A 173 -11.68 -13.28 -44.21
N LEU A 174 -10.47 -13.69 -43.81
CA LEU A 174 -9.27 -13.49 -44.63
C LEU A 174 -8.67 -14.78 -45.16
N ALA A 175 -8.33 -15.68 -44.26
CA ALA A 175 -7.57 -16.89 -44.56
C ALA A 175 -7.99 -18.01 -43.61
N PRO A 176 -9.10 -18.72 -43.93
CA PRO A 176 -9.55 -19.87 -43.16
C PRO A 176 -8.47 -20.94 -43.10
N GLY A 177 -8.26 -21.55 -41.93
CA GLY A 177 -7.29 -22.61 -41.76
C GLY A 177 -7.07 -23.02 -40.32
N PHE A 178 -6.75 -24.31 -40.13
CA PHE A 178 -6.51 -24.88 -38.80
C PHE A 178 -5.41 -24.14 -38.01
N SER A 179 -4.44 -23.51 -38.68
CA SER A 179 -3.41 -22.71 -38.01
C SER A 179 -3.98 -21.56 -37.17
N ASN A 180 -5.10 -20.96 -37.59
CA ASN A 180 -5.79 -19.94 -36.79
C ASN A 180 -6.31 -20.53 -35.47
N LYS A 181 -6.92 -21.72 -35.54
CA LYS A 181 -7.45 -22.42 -34.36
C LYS A 181 -6.34 -22.96 -33.46
N LEU A 182 -5.26 -23.47 -34.06
CA LEU A 182 -4.11 -24.01 -33.36
C LEU A 182 -3.40 -22.97 -32.48
N ILE A 183 -3.36 -21.71 -32.91
CA ILE A 183 -2.75 -20.62 -32.14
C ILE A 183 -3.81 -19.86 -31.36
N GLY A 184 -4.96 -19.57 -31.97
CA GLY A 184 -6.05 -18.79 -31.39
C GLY A 184 -6.66 -19.46 -30.16
N LEU A 185 -6.99 -20.76 -30.20
CA LEU A 185 -7.60 -21.42 -29.06
C LEU A 185 -6.68 -21.43 -27.82
N PRO A 186 -5.38 -21.75 -27.91
CA PRO A 186 -4.46 -21.58 -26.78
C PRO A 186 -4.34 -20.14 -26.27
N LEU A 187 -4.30 -19.15 -27.15
CA LEU A 187 -4.26 -17.74 -26.74
C LEU A 187 -5.55 -17.33 -26.01
N TYR A 188 -6.72 -17.75 -26.51
CA TYR A 188 -8.02 -17.50 -25.90
C TYR A 188 -8.11 -18.13 -24.50
N TYR A 189 -7.97 -19.45 -24.40
CA TYR A 189 -8.10 -20.14 -23.12
C TYR A 189 -6.99 -19.75 -22.15
N GLY A 190 -5.77 -19.51 -22.65
CA GLY A 190 -4.67 -18.95 -21.87
C GLY A 190 -5.00 -17.56 -21.33
N GLY A 191 -5.54 -16.67 -22.17
CA GLY A 191 -6.00 -15.34 -21.79
C GLY A 191 -7.08 -15.39 -20.71
N GLN A 192 -8.11 -16.22 -20.89
CA GLN A 192 -9.19 -16.41 -19.91
C GLN A 192 -8.69 -16.93 -18.57
N LEU A 193 -7.80 -17.94 -18.58
CA LEU A 193 -7.18 -18.45 -17.37
C LEU A 193 -6.32 -17.39 -16.69
N VAL A 194 -5.54 -16.62 -17.45
CA VAL A 194 -4.70 -15.54 -16.91
C VAL A 194 -5.56 -14.42 -16.31
N LEU A 195 -6.64 -14.00 -16.96
CA LEU A 195 -7.58 -13.01 -16.40
C LEU A 195 -8.24 -13.50 -15.11
N ALA A 196 -8.69 -14.76 -15.09
CA ALA A 196 -9.25 -15.37 -13.88
C ALA A 196 -8.20 -15.51 -12.75
N LEU A 197 -6.95 -15.86 -13.08
CA LEU A 197 -5.87 -15.97 -12.11
C LEU A 197 -5.40 -14.61 -11.60
N GLY A 198 -5.30 -13.59 -12.44
CA GLY A 198 -4.83 -12.25 -12.05
C GLY A 198 -5.67 -11.67 -10.94
N GLN A 199 -6.99 -11.80 -11.05
CA GLN A 199 -7.87 -11.37 -9.98
C GLN A 199 -7.86 -12.32 -8.77
N ALA A 200 -7.82 -13.64 -8.99
CA ALA A 200 -7.74 -14.61 -7.89
C ALA A 200 -6.45 -14.44 -7.05
N PHE A 201 -5.32 -14.06 -7.66
CA PHE A 201 -4.05 -13.80 -6.97
C PHE A 201 -3.97 -12.41 -6.35
N ASN A 202 -4.55 -11.38 -6.97
CA ASN A 202 -4.71 -10.08 -6.32
C ASN A 202 -5.62 -10.20 -5.09
N ILE A 203 -6.62 -11.06 -5.17
CA ILE A 203 -7.44 -11.39 -4.02
C ILE A 203 -6.67 -12.26 -3.04
N GLU A 204 -6.05 -13.40 -3.38
CA GLU A 204 -5.22 -14.21 -2.45
C GLU A 204 -4.04 -13.46 -1.82
N MET A 205 -3.52 -12.42 -2.46
CA MET A 205 -2.56 -11.51 -1.85
C MET A 205 -3.26 -10.56 -0.86
N SER A 206 -4.46 -10.04 -1.19
CA SER A 206 -5.31 -9.26 -0.28
C SER A 206 -6.03 -10.09 0.82
N THR A 207 -6.30 -11.37 0.61
CA THR A 207 -6.94 -12.35 1.51
C THR A 207 -5.94 -13.20 2.24
N SER A 208 -4.70 -13.43 1.78
CA SER A 208 -3.64 -13.87 2.72
C SER A 208 -3.26 -12.76 3.69
N LEU A 209 -3.38 -11.49 3.26
CA LEU A 209 -3.26 -10.31 4.13
C LEU A 209 -4.50 -10.09 5.01
N SER A 210 -5.71 -10.52 4.61
CA SER A 210 -6.96 -10.34 5.39
C SER A 210 -7.49 -11.58 6.13
N ASP A 211 -7.16 -12.82 5.74
CA ASP A 211 -7.51 -14.09 6.42
C ASP A 211 -6.52 -14.45 7.53
N ALA A 212 -5.27 -13.97 7.45
CA ALA A 212 -4.41 -13.86 8.63
C ALA A 212 -5.04 -12.97 9.72
N SER A 213 -6.02 -12.14 9.36
CA SER A 213 -6.75 -11.25 10.29
C SER A 213 -8.15 -11.73 10.70
N LYS A 214 -8.74 -12.76 10.04
CA LYS A 214 -10.17 -13.11 10.26
C LYS A 214 -10.54 -14.55 10.63
N VAL A 215 -9.72 -15.59 10.44
CA VAL A 215 -10.15 -16.95 10.85
C VAL A 215 -9.63 -17.34 12.23
N LYS A 216 -10.38 -16.93 13.26
CA LYS A 216 -10.56 -17.79 14.45
C LYS A 216 -11.94 -17.59 15.06
N ARG A 217 -12.91 -18.36 14.56
CA ARG A 217 -14.00 -19.07 15.30
C ARG A 217 -15.06 -19.55 14.30
N ARG A 218 -15.68 -20.73 14.38
CA ARG A 218 -15.40 -22.11 14.87
C ARG A 218 -16.71 -22.89 14.57
N ALA A 219 -16.65 -24.17 14.22
CA ALA A 219 -17.74 -25.14 14.45
C ALA A 219 -17.25 -26.21 15.48
N PRO A 220 -18.15 -26.94 16.17
CA PRO A 220 -18.06 -27.16 17.61
C PRO A 220 -17.06 -28.26 18.01
N SER A 221 -16.22 -27.95 18.98
CA SER A 221 -15.55 -28.95 19.80
C SER A 221 -15.53 -28.49 21.26
N ARG A 222 -15.63 -29.49 22.15
CA ARG A 222 -15.86 -29.45 23.61
C ARG A 222 -15.20 -28.27 24.36
N PRO A 223 -15.83 -27.81 25.47
CA PRO A 223 -15.51 -26.53 26.08
C PRO A 223 -14.11 -26.51 26.69
N THR A 224 -13.23 -25.70 26.12
CA THR A 224 -11.98 -25.23 26.73
C THR A 224 -11.92 -23.71 26.56
N ALA A 225 -11.47 -23.00 27.60
CA ALA A 225 -11.58 -21.54 27.74
C ALA A 225 -11.03 -20.74 26.54
N ARG A 226 -11.82 -19.79 26.02
CA ARG A 226 -11.53 -18.98 24.81
C ARG A 226 -10.45 -17.91 25.10
N ILE A 227 -9.25 -18.07 24.55
CA ILE A 227 -8.21 -17.01 24.49
C ILE A 227 -8.68 -15.91 23.51
N ALA A 228 -8.58 -14.64 23.90
CA ALA A 228 -9.01 -13.48 23.10
C ALA A 228 -8.01 -13.12 21.97
N ARG A 229 -8.49 -12.60 20.83
CA ARG A 229 -7.67 -12.22 19.66
C ARG A 229 -6.84 -10.94 19.92
N THR A 230 -5.63 -10.86 19.37
CA THR A 230 -4.80 -9.64 19.34
C THR A 230 -5.44 -8.58 18.43
N PRO A 231 -5.62 -7.32 18.90
CA PRO A 231 -6.13 -6.23 18.06
C PRO A 231 -5.09 -5.76 17.02
N SER A 232 -5.56 -5.26 15.88
CA SER A 232 -4.70 -4.59 14.88
C SER A 232 -4.22 -3.21 15.38
N ALA A 233 -3.20 -2.63 14.74
CA ALA A 233 -2.76 -1.27 15.07
C ALA A 233 -3.89 -0.23 14.94
N SER A 234 -4.74 -0.35 13.93
CA SER A 234 -5.92 0.52 13.77
C SER A 234 -6.96 0.30 14.88
N GLU A 235 -7.18 -0.95 15.31
CA GLU A 235 -8.06 -1.25 16.46
C GLU A 235 -7.48 -0.74 17.79
N ILE A 236 -6.16 -0.72 17.94
CA ILE A 236 -5.46 -0.11 19.09
C ILE A 236 -5.62 1.41 19.04
N ALA A 237 -5.34 2.03 17.90
CA ALA A 237 -5.42 3.48 17.73
C ALA A 237 -6.84 4.03 17.96
N ARG A 238 -7.89 3.30 17.59
CA ARG A 238 -9.30 3.69 17.84
C ARG A 238 -9.73 3.62 19.30
N ASN A 239 -8.98 2.93 20.15
CA ASN A 239 -9.29 2.80 21.57
C ASN A 239 -8.19 3.47 22.39
N ALA A 240 -8.47 4.67 22.91
CA ALA A 240 -7.49 5.45 23.67
C ALA A 240 -6.82 4.64 24.79
N LYS A 241 -7.57 3.83 25.55
CA LYS A 241 -6.99 2.97 26.60
C LYS A 241 -6.04 1.90 26.04
N HIS A 242 -6.38 1.30 24.89
CA HIS A 242 -5.47 0.37 24.22
C HIS A 242 -4.20 1.07 23.75
N PHE A 243 -4.33 2.24 23.14
CA PHE A 243 -3.18 3.03 22.71
C PHE A 243 -2.31 3.44 23.91
N GLU A 244 -2.87 3.95 25.01
CA GLU A 244 -2.11 4.29 26.22
C GLU A 244 -1.36 3.08 26.79
N THR A 245 -2.01 1.91 26.79
CA THR A 245 -1.34 0.66 27.18
C THR A 245 -0.17 0.34 26.26
N TRP A 246 -0.34 0.49 24.95
CA TRP A 246 0.73 0.27 23.99
C TRP A 246 1.85 1.31 24.17
N SER A 247 1.50 2.60 24.15
CA SER A 247 2.36 3.78 24.25
C SER A 247 3.29 3.73 25.47
N SER A 248 2.72 3.53 26.67
CA SER A 248 3.48 3.42 27.92
C SER A 248 4.51 2.29 27.92
N HIS A 249 4.21 1.15 27.30
CA HIS A 249 5.14 0.02 27.19
C HIS A 249 6.20 0.22 26.11
N GLN A 250 6.00 1.17 25.20
CA GLN A 250 7.02 1.56 24.22
C GLN A 250 7.88 2.73 24.70
N GLY A 251 7.55 3.33 25.85
CA GLY A 251 8.22 4.53 26.36
C GLY A 251 7.88 5.77 25.52
N CYS A 252 6.69 5.80 24.92
CA CYS A 252 6.25 6.95 24.13
C CYS A 252 5.77 8.08 25.04
N GLU A 253 6.33 9.26 24.84
CA GLU A 253 6.01 10.48 25.60
C GLU A 253 5.67 11.60 24.62
N GLN A 254 4.70 12.44 24.98
CA GLN A 254 4.37 13.65 24.25
C GLN A 254 4.92 14.84 25.03
N VAL A 255 5.65 15.70 24.33
CA VAL A 255 6.39 16.84 24.88
C VAL A 255 6.08 18.10 24.08
N SER A 256 6.52 19.25 24.56
CA SER A 256 6.35 20.51 23.85
C SER A 256 7.31 20.60 22.66
N TYR A 257 6.96 21.43 21.68
CA TYR A 257 7.81 21.72 20.53
C TYR A 257 9.14 22.36 20.91
N VAL A 258 9.19 23.08 22.03
CA VAL A 258 10.42 23.67 22.56
C VAL A 258 11.36 22.63 23.20
N ASP A 259 10.85 21.43 23.51
CA ASP A 259 11.62 20.34 24.10
C ASP A 259 12.43 19.54 23.05
N ILE A 260 12.34 19.93 21.77
CA ILE A 260 13.14 19.32 20.70
C ILE A 260 14.64 19.55 21.00
N PRO A 261 15.49 18.51 20.99
CA PRO A 261 16.91 18.64 21.27
C PRO A 261 17.60 19.65 20.35
N GLN A 262 18.51 20.44 20.93
CA GLN A 262 19.19 21.54 20.23
C GLN A 262 19.86 21.12 18.91
N ASP A 263 20.38 19.89 18.83
CA ASP A 263 21.03 19.34 17.64
C ASP A 263 20.05 18.94 16.52
N LEU A 264 18.75 18.83 16.83
CA LEU A 264 17.68 18.54 15.89
C LEU A 264 16.87 19.78 15.51
N VAL A 265 16.90 20.86 16.31
CA VAL A 265 16.11 22.09 16.07
C VAL A 265 16.30 22.63 14.65
N SER A 266 17.54 22.69 14.14
CA SER A 266 17.79 23.18 12.78
C SER A 266 17.17 22.28 11.70
N ASP A 267 17.22 20.96 11.89
CA ASP A 267 16.69 19.99 10.94
C ASP A 267 15.15 20.05 10.89
N VAL A 268 14.52 20.25 12.05
CA VAL A 268 13.07 20.43 12.16
C VAL A 268 12.65 21.78 11.58
N SER A 269 13.35 22.85 11.92
CA SER A 269 13.06 24.20 11.43
C SER A 269 13.18 24.30 9.91
N ASP A 270 14.21 23.67 9.31
CA ASP A 270 14.38 23.60 7.86
C ASP A 270 13.18 22.93 7.17
N VAL A 271 12.59 21.90 7.79
CA VAL A 271 11.44 21.19 7.22
C VAL A 271 10.18 22.04 7.24
N PHE A 272 9.92 22.77 8.33
CA PHE A 272 8.74 23.63 8.43
C PHE A 272 8.94 25.03 7.84
N ASN A 273 10.14 25.37 7.36
CA ASN A 273 10.40 26.65 6.72
C ASN A 273 9.84 26.72 5.29
N VAL A 274 8.75 27.48 5.16
CA VAL A 274 8.04 27.76 3.90
C VAL A 274 8.21 29.20 3.41
N LYS A 275 9.23 29.93 3.91
CA LYS A 275 9.50 31.31 3.49
C LYS A 275 10.13 31.35 2.09
N GLU A 276 9.78 32.38 1.31
CA GLU A 276 10.36 32.69 -0.01
C GLU A 276 10.33 31.50 -1.00
N ARG A 277 9.18 30.84 -1.12
CA ARG A 277 8.99 29.64 -1.96
C ARG A 277 8.38 29.92 -3.32
N ILE A 278 7.69 31.05 -3.45
CA ILE A 278 7.06 31.49 -4.68
C ILE A 278 7.64 32.86 -5.05
N PRO A 279 8.05 33.11 -6.30
CA PRO A 279 8.51 34.43 -6.72
C PRO A 279 7.41 35.47 -6.54
N ILE A 280 7.74 36.64 -5.98
CA ILE A 280 6.73 37.70 -5.79
C ILE A 280 6.23 38.26 -7.14
N ASP A 281 7.08 38.27 -8.16
CA ASP A 281 6.76 38.70 -9.55
C ASP A 281 5.63 37.86 -10.18
N TRP A 282 5.30 36.69 -9.63
CA TRP A 282 4.13 35.91 -10.07
C TRP A 282 2.80 36.62 -9.79
N LEU A 283 2.82 37.69 -9.00
CA LEU A 283 1.67 38.51 -8.67
C LEU A 283 1.51 39.74 -9.58
N ASP A 284 2.42 39.98 -10.53
CA ASP A 284 2.33 41.14 -11.43
C ASP A 284 1.22 40.97 -12.50
N GLU A 285 0.19 41.82 -12.42
CA GLU A 285 -1.03 41.71 -13.25
C GLU A 285 -0.78 41.89 -14.76
N LYS A 286 0.29 42.60 -15.15
CA LYS A 286 0.55 42.99 -16.55
C LYS A 286 1.03 41.85 -17.45
N ASP A 287 1.77 40.88 -16.89
CA ASP A 287 2.38 39.79 -17.67
C ASP A 287 1.61 38.47 -17.54
N GLN A 288 0.82 38.28 -16.49
CA GLN A 288 0.31 36.97 -16.06
C GLN A 288 -1.07 36.60 -16.61
N GLN A 289 -2.01 37.55 -16.75
CA GLN A 289 -3.38 37.27 -17.24
C GLN A 289 -3.42 36.77 -18.69
N THR A 290 -2.36 37.00 -19.46
CA THR A 290 -2.23 36.55 -20.85
C THR A 290 -1.89 35.06 -20.96
N TYR A 291 -1.21 34.49 -19.97
CA TYR A 291 -0.64 33.14 -20.05
C TYR A 291 -1.18 32.16 -19.01
N TRP A 292 -1.71 32.63 -17.89
CA TRP A 292 -2.14 31.77 -16.78
C TRP A 292 -3.67 31.73 -16.64
N PRO A 293 -4.23 30.60 -16.14
CA PRO A 293 -5.66 30.54 -15.84
C PRO A 293 -6.05 31.64 -14.83
N PRO A 294 -7.10 32.44 -15.07
CA PRO A 294 -7.45 33.56 -14.16
C PRO A 294 -7.68 33.12 -12.70
N LYS A 295 -8.28 31.95 -12.50
CA LYS A 295 -8.50 31.37 -11.16
C LYS A 295 -7.21 30.96 -10.45
N PHE A 296 -6.16 30.63 -11.19
CA PHE A 296 -4.86 30.28 -10.64
C PHE A 296 -4.16 31.53 -10.07
N TYR A 297 -4.24 32.65 -10.79
CA TYR A 297 -3.73 33.94 -10.31
C TYR A 297 -4.44 34.39 -9.02
N GLU A 298 -5.78 34.33 -8.97
CA GLU A 298 -6.55 34.64 -7.76
C GLU A 298 -6.20 33.73 -6.58
N PHE A 299 -5.94 32.45 -6.86
CA PHE A 299 -5.47 31.50 -5.85
C PHE A 299 -4.14 31.93 -5.23
N LEU A 300 -3.16 32.35 -6.06
CA LEU A 300 -1.87 32.85 -5.57
C LEU A 300 -2.01 34.18 -4.82
N LYS A 301 -2.86 35.08 -5.28
CA LYS A 301 -3.15 36.35 -4.61
C LYS A 301 -3.76 36.15 -3.22
N SER A 302 -4.75 35.25 -3.10
CA SER A 302 -5.32 34.86 -1.79
C SER A 302 -4.27 34.23 -0.88
N ALA A 303 -3.45 33.33 -1.41
CA ALA A 303 -2.36 32.72 -0.66
C ALA A 303 -1.33 33.75 -0.16
N HIS A 304 -0.98 34.75 -0.97
CA HIS A 304 -0.08 35.83 -0.58
C HIS A 304 -0.67 36.71 0.52
N GLN A 305 -1.96 37.04 0.44
CA GLN A 305 -2.64 37.81 1.49
C GLN A 305 -2.62 37.07 2.84
N ALA A 306 -2.80 35.75 2.83
CA ALA A 306 -2.75 34.93 4.03
C ALA A 306 -1.32 34.73 4.56
N TYR A 307 -0.35 34.51 3.67
CA TYR A 307 1.04 34.21 4.02
C TYR A 307 2.02 35.00 3.15
N PRO A 308 2.24 36.30 3.44
CA PRO A 308 3.11 37.14 2.63
C PRO A 308 4.54 36.61 2.55
N CYS A 309 5.06 36.07 3.65
CA CYS A 309 6.43 35.55 3.75
C CYS A 309 6.72 34.32 2.88
N MET A 310 5.69 33.62 2.39
CA MET A 310 5.87 32.51 1.45
C MET A 310 6.29 32.99 0.05
N PHE A 311 6.11 34.28 -0.22
CA PHE A 311 6.49 34.92 -1.48
C PHE A 311 7.72 35.80 -1.26
N GLY A 312 8.65 35.83 -2.22
CA GLY A 312 9.83 36.69 -2.10
C GLY A 312 10.67 36.81 -3.36
N ASP A 313 11.58 37.79 -3.35
CA ASP A 313 12.48 38.17 -4.46
C ASP A 313 13.70 37.27 -4.61
N LYS A 314 13.76 36.16 -3.87
CA LYS A 314 14.93 35.29 -3.88
C LYS A 314 15.21 34.90 -5.32
N SER A 315 16.45 35.08 -5.77
CA SER A 315 16.92 34.74 -7.11
C SER A 315 16.79 33.23 -7.33
N MET A 316 15.57 32.77 -7.62
CA MET A 316 15.31 31.41 -8.01
C MET A 316 15.98 31.20 -9.36
N ASP A 317 16.61 30.05 -9.53
CA ASP A 317 17.14 29.65 -10.82
C ASP A 317 16.01 29.72 -11.86
N GLN A 318 16.18 30.55 -12.89
CA GLN A 318 15.22 30.71 -13.97
C GLN A 318 14.89 29.36 -14.62
N ALA A 319 15.82 28.40 -14.61
CA ALA A 319 15.58 27.05 -15.09
C ALA A 319 14.63 26.21 -14.20
N ALA A 320 14.48 26.56 -12.92
CA ALA A 320 13.62 25.85 -11.97
C ALA A 320 12.17 26.39 -11.95
N LEU A 321 11.93 27.59 -12.49
CA LEU A 321 10.61 28.23 -12.48
C LEU A 321 9.53 27.43 -13.24
N PRO A 322 9.78 26.83 -14.43
CA PRO A 322 8.77 26.04 -15.11
C PRO A 322 8.33 24.82 -14.31
N GLN A 323 9.28 24.19 -13.61
CA GLN A 323 8.99 23.04 -12.74
C GLN A 323 8.16 23.49 -11.53
N LEU A 324 8.54 24.58 -10.87
CA LEU A 324 7.77 25.14 -9.75
C LEU A 324 6.34 25.51 -10.19
N TYR A 325 6.17 26.09 -11.38
CA TYR A 325 4.86 26.43 -11.91
C TYR A 325 3.98 25.19 -12.08
N SER A 326 4.51 24.14 -12.70
CA SER A 326 3.81 22.87 -12.87
C SER A 326 3.40 22.26 -11.52
N GLU A 327 4.32 22.27 -10.56
CA GLU A 327 4.08 21.81 -9.19
C GLU A 327 2.96 22.58 -8.49
N VAL A 328 3.02 23.91 -8.48
CA VAL A 328 2.02 24.77 -7.84
C VAL A 328 0.66 24.66 -8.55
N LEU A 329 0.65 24.45 -9.87
CA LEU A 329 -0.58 24.20 -10.62
C LEU A 329 -1.26 22.87 -10.22
N VAL A 330 -0.49 21.82 -9.91
CA VAL A 330 -1.03 20.58 -9.34
C VAL A 330 -1.69 20.84 -7.98
N VAL A 331 -1.06 21.65 -7.13
CA VAL A 331 -1.63 22.05 -5.82
C VAL A 331 -2.93 22.81 -6.01
N PHE A 332 -2.96 23.78 -6.93
CA PHE A 332 -4.18 24.52 -7.27
C PHE A 332 -5.31 23.60 -7.74
N ASN A 333 -5.02 22.61 -8.60
CA ASN A 333 -6.03 21.68 -9.08
C ASN A 333 -6.57 20.78 -7.95
N ALA A 334 -5.70 20.33 -7.04
CA ALA A 334 -6.10 19.57 -5.86
C ALA A 334 -6.97 20.41 -4.92
N TRP A 335 -6.61 21.67 -4.70
CA TRP A 335 -7.39 22.65 -3.94
C TRP A 335 -8.78 22.87 -4.54
N ALA A 336 -8.85 23.16 -5.85
CA ALA A 336 -10.11 23.38 -6.55
C ALA A 336 -11.01 22.14 -6.50
N ARG A 337 -10.42 20.94 -6.60
CA ARG A 337 -11.13 19.66 -6.48
C ARG A 337 -11.68 19.47 -5.08
N LEU A 338 -10.89 19.73 -4.03
CA LEU A 338 -11.32 19.64 -2.64
C LEU A 338 -12.52 20.55 -2.37
N ARG A 339 -12.47 21.82 -2.80
CA ARG A 339 -13.60 22.75 -2.64
C ARG A 339 -14.85 22.24 -3.35
N LYS A 340 -14.72 21.72 -4.57
CA LYS A 340 -15.85 21.12 -5.30
C LYS A 340 -16.43 19.91 -4.55
N MET A 341 -15.59 19.09 -3.93
CA MET A 341 -16.03 17.97 -3.09
C MET A 341 -16.78 18.47 -1.85
N LYS A 342 -16.25 19.45 -1.12
CA LYS A 342 -16.91 19.97 0.10
C LYS A 342 -18.21 20.72 -0.18
N MET A 343 -18.32 21.40 -1.32
CA MET A 343 -19.55 22.07 -1.75
C MET A 343 -20.63 21.10 -2.26
N SER A 344 -20.26 19.86 -2.57
CA SER A 344 -21.18 18.84 -3.04
C SER A 344 -22.00 18.27 -1.87
N LYS A 345 -23.21 17.78 -2.15
CA LYS A 345 -24.04 17.05 -1.16
C LYS A 345 -23.66 15.58 -1.03
N GLU A 346 -22.66 15.11 -1.78
CA GLU A 346 -22.21 13.72 -1.82
C GLU A 346 -21.33 13.41 -0.60
N LYS A 347 -21.37 12.15 -0.17
CA LYS A 347 -20.47 11.65 0.88
C LYS A 347 -19.25 11.05 0.22
N PHE A 348 -18.08 11.65 0.47
CA PHE A 348 -16.80 11.14 -0.01
C PHE A 348 -16.13 10.26 1.04
N SER A 349 -15.59 9.14 0.59
CA SER A 349 -14.75 8.25 1.38
C SER A 349 -13.33 8.82 1.54
N GLU A 350 -12.57 8.28 2.49
CA GLU A 350 -11.16 8.61 2.67
C GLU A 350 -10.33 8.30 1.41
N ALA A 351 -10.63 7.18 0.73
CA ALA A 351 -9.98 6.83 -0.53
C ALA A 351 -10.25 7.88 -1.61
N ASP A 352 -11.42 8.53 -1.61
CA ASP A 352 -11.73 9.62 -2.54
C ASP A 352 -10.88 10.86 -2.24
N TYR A 353 -10.75 11.24 -0.96
CA TYR A 353 -9.85 12.34 -0.56
C TYR A 353 -8.38 12.01 -0.88
N ALA A 354 -7.93 10.80 -0.57
CA ALA A 354 -6.58 10.35 -0.85
C ALA A 354 -6.30 10.36 -2.36
N GLY A 355 -7.16 9.74 -3.17
CA GLY A 355 -6.98 9.63 -4.62
C GLY A 355 -7.09 10.96 -5.36
N HIS A 356 -8.04 11.83 -4.97
CA HIS A 356 -8.33 13.05 -5.72
C HIS A 356 -7.64 14.31 -5.20
N VAL A 357 -7.18 14.33 -3.95
CA VAL A 357 -6.62 15.54 -3.32
C VAL A 357 -5.25 15.26 -2.73
N TYR A 358 -5.12 14.28 -1.83
CA TYR A 358 -3.89 14.14 -1.04
C TYR A 358 -2.74 13.55 -1.85
N ASN A 359 -2.98 12.45 -2.59
CA ASN A 359 -1.93 11.77 -3.37
C ASN A 359 -1.36 12.64 -4.49
N PRO A 360 -2.15 13.45 -5.24
CA PRO A 360 -1.60 14.43 -6.17
C PRO A 360 -0.55 15.34 -5.53
N ILE A 361 -0.82 15.86 -4.32
CA ILE A 361 0.08 16.76 -3.60
C ILE A 361 1.29 15.99 -3.03
N ARG A 362 1.06 14.81 -2.44
CA ARG A 362 2.09 13.98 -1.82
C ARG A 362 3.10 13.47 -2.83
N VAL A 363 2.64 12.92 -3.95
CA VAL A 363 3.51 12.40 -5.01
C VAL A 363 4.29 13.53 -5.67
N GLN A 364 3.62 14.66 -5.94
CA GLN A 364 4.31 15.82 -6.51
C GLN A 364 5.33 16.43 -5.53
N GLY A 365 5.08 16.36 -4.22
CA GLY A 365 6.00 16.85 -3.20
C GLY A 365 7.18 15.92 -2.94
N VAL A 366 7.05 14.62 -3.20
CA VAL A 366 8.11 13.61 -3.00
C VAL A 366 8.64 13.15 -4.35
N ALA A 367 9.47 13.99 -4.97
CA ALA A 367 9.98 13.76 -6.32
C ALA A 367 11.34 13.03 -6.34
N ASP A 368 12.19 13.28 -5.35
CA ASP A 368 13.57 12.78 -5.32
C ASP A 368 13.74 11.42 -4.62
N ASN A 369 12.78 11.08 -3.76
CA ASN A 369 12.79 9.91 -2.90
C ASN A 369 11.65 8.93 -3.23
N HIS A 370 11.65 7.79 -2.56
CA HIS A 370 10.70 6.73 -2.87
C HIS A 370 9.48 6.82 -1.94
N ALA A 371 8.35 7.25 -2.51
CA ALA A 371 7.05 7.20 -1.87
C ALA A 371 6.47 5.78 -1.92
N ARG A 372 6.10 5.22 -0.77
CA ARG A 372 5.36 3.95 -0.70
C ARG A 372 4.02 4.13 -0.01
N PHE A 373 2.98 3.62 -0.65
CA PHE A 373 1.62 3.60 -0.11
C PHE A 373 1.38 2.30 0.65
N GLN A 374 0.65 2.38 1.77
CA GLN A 374 0.19 1.21 2.53
C GLN A 374 1.30 0.17 2.82
N CYS A 375 2.52 0.66 3.08
CA CYS A 375 3.66 -0.19 3.35
C CYS A 375 3.61 -0.68 4.80
N SER A 376 3.50 -1.99 5.00
CA SER A 376 3.46 -2.57 6.35
C SER A 376 4.79 -2.38 7.09
N ILE A 377 4.77 -1.63 8.19
CA ILE A 377 5.89 -1.37 9.09
C ILE A 377 5.76 -2.28 10.32
N SER A 378 6.89 -2.76 10.82
CA SER A 378 6.92 -3.63 12.01
C SER A 378 6.88 -2.81 13.28
N LEU A 379 6.07 -3.22 14.27
CA LEU A 379 6.03 -2.57 15.58
C LEU A 379 7.19 -3.01 16.48
N PRO A 380 7.70 -2.09 17.32
CA PRO A 380 8.88 -2.34 18.14
C PRO A 380 8.58 -3.23 19.36
N GLN A 381 9.63 -3.84 19.90
CA GLN A 381 9.56 -4.63 21.13
C GLN A 381 9.33 -3.75 22.37
N PRO A 382 8.43 -4.10 23.31
CA PRO A 382 8.23 -3.31 24.53
C PRO A 382 9.49 -3.09 25.36
N SER A 383 9.61 -1.89 25.92
CA SER A 383 10.72 -1.45 26.76
C SER A 383 10.59 -2.04 28.17
N GLY A 384 11.12 -3.26 28.36
CA GLY A 384 11.20 -3.95 29.66
C GLY A 384 10.19 -5.09 29.80
N ARG A 385 10.65 -6.27 30.25
CA ARG A 385 9.84 -7.49 30.37
C ARG A 385 9.19 -7.69 31.74
N SER A 386 9.58 -6.94 32.76
CA SER A 386 9.39 -7.36 34.15
C SER A 386 7.97 -7.20 34.71
N ASN A 387 7.05 -6.45 34.09
CA ASN A 387 5.71 -6.21 34.65
C ASN A 387 4.60 -6.12 33.57
N ILE A 388 4.59 -7.01 32.57
CA ILE A 388 3.50 -7.01 31.57
C ILE A 388 2.27 -7.71 32.17
N VAL A 389 1.23 -6.94 32.49
CA VAL A 389 -0.06 -7.45 32.96
C VAL A 389 -0.72 -8.30 31.86
N PRO A 390 -1.41 -9.41 32.17
CA PRO A 390 -2.02 -10.29 31.17
C PRO A 390 -2.91 -9.58 30.13
N GLU A 391 -3.58 -8.50 30.52
CA GLU A 391 -4.43 -7.69 29.62
C GLU A 391 -3.60 -6.91 28.59
N ALA A 392 -2.42 -6.42 28.97
CA ALA A 392 -1.50 -5.68 28.10
C ALA A 392 -0.83 -6.59 27.06
N VAL A 393 -0.57 -7.86 27.38
CA VAL A 393 0.05 -8.84 26.47
C VAL A 393 -0.67 -8.86 25.12
N ARG A 394 -2.00 -8.90 25.14
CA ARG A 394 -2.82 -8.95 23.93
C ARG A 394 -2.61 -7.73 23.04
N ILE A 395 -2.56 -6.53 23.61
CA ILE A 395 -2.36 -5.27 22.88
C ILE A 395 -0.94 -5.20 22.32
N LEU A 396 0.05 -5.54 23.15
CA LEU A 396 1.45 -5.50 22.77
C LEU A 396 1.81 -6.54 21.70
N ASN A 397 1.00 -7.59 21.54
CA ASN A 397 1.12 -8.61 20.48
C ASN A 397 0.81 -8.10 19.07
N ALA A 398 0.33 -6.86 18.89
CA ALA A 398 0.30 -6.25 17.57
C ALA A 398 1.71 -6.19 16.97
N LYS A 399 1.87 -6.69 15.74
CA LYS A 399 3.18 -6.86 15.10
C LYS A 399 3.47 -5.82 14.04
N THR A 400 2.45 -5.24 13.44
CA THR A 400 2.60 -4.35 12.29
C THR A 400 1.59 -3.22 12.34
N VAL A 401 1.97 -2.11 11.71
CA VAL A 401 1.12 -0.95 11.40
C VAL A 401 1.26 -0.65 9.91
N ILE A 402 0.20 -0.18 9.28
CA ILE A 402 0.16 0.08 7.85
C ILE A 402 -0.23 1.55 7.68
N PRO A 403 0.74 2.47 7.60
CA PRO A 403 0.46 3.87 7.27
C PRO A 403 0.07 4.03 5.80
N ASP A 404 -0.72 5.05 5.49
CA ASP A 404 -1.18 5.32 4.12
C ASP A 404 -0.06 5.79 3.19
N PHE A 405 0.94 6.51 3.72
CA PHE A 405 2.07 7.01 2.94
C PHE A 405 3.36 7.02 3.76
N SER A 406 4.50 6.72 3.14
CA SER A 406 5.80 6.77 3.80
C SER A 406 6.90 7.18 2.82
N VAL A 407 7.85 7.99 3.30
CA VAL A 407 8.96 8.52 2.50
C VAL A 407 10.23 7.74 2.81
N PHE A 408 10.77 7.03 1.81
CA PHE A 408 11.96 6.19 1.92
C PHE A 408 13.17 6.81 1.22
N VAL A 409 14.35 6.64 1.80
CA VAL A 409 15.61 6.88 1.08
C VAL A 409 15.74 5.83 -0.05
N PRO A 410 15.93 6.25 -1.32
CA PRO A 410 16.06 5.30 -2.43
C PRO A 410 17.23 4.34 -2.22
N ALA A 411 17.02 3.04 -2.47
CA ALA A 411 18.05 2.00 -2.32
C ALA A 411 19.35 2.35 -3.07
N ARG A 412 19.24 2.95 -4.26
CA ARG A 412 20.41 3.44 -5.04
C ARG A 412 21.27 4.45 -4.31
N ARG A 413 20.68 5.31 -3.45
CA ARG A 413 21.38 6.37 -2.70
C ARG A 413 22.07 5.83 -1.44
N VAL A 414 21.72 4.63 -0.98
CA VAL A 414 22.33 3.94 0.18
C VAL A 414 22.96 2.60 -0.20
N ARG A 415 23.21 2.37 -1.49
CA ARG A 415 23.73 1.11 -2.02
C ARG A 415 25.05 0.68 -1.38
N ASP A 416 25.90 1.65 -1.05
CA ASP A 416 27.24 1.40 -0.49
C ASP A 416 27.15 0.84 0.94
N LEU A 417 26.00 1.03 1.61
CA LEU A 417 25.73 0.46 2.93
C LEU A 417 25.38 -1.04 2.86
N SER A 418 24.97 -1.56 1.69
CA SER A 418 24.37 -2.91 1.57
C SER A 418 24.99 -3.83 0.52
N ASN A 419 25.45 -3.31 -0.61
CA ASN A 419 25.67 -4.14 -1.81
C ASN A 419 27.03 -4.84 -1.87
N SER A 420 28.08 -4.27 -1.26
CA SER A 420 29.43 -4.89 -1.33
C SER A 420 29.62 -5.95 -0.24
N ALA A 421 30.53 -6.91 -0.46
CA ALA A 421 30.84 -7.96 0.52
C ALA A 421 31.40 -7.40 1.84
N LYS A 422 32.05 -6.23 1.78
CA LYS A 422 32.59 -5.48 2.93
C LYS A 422 31.66 -4.36 3.42
N SER A 423 30.46 -4.25 2.86
CA SER A 423 29.51 -3.20 3.24
C SER A 423 29.12 -3.33 4.72
N PRO A 424 28.72 -2.22 5.37
CA PRO A 424 28.23 -2.25 6.74
C PRO A 424 27.16 -3.32 7.00
N PHE A 425 26.22 -3.51 6.09
CA PHE A 425 25.18 -4.54 6.21
C PHE A 425 25.79 -5.94 6.30
N ASN A 426 26.67 -6.30 5.36
CA ASN A 426 27.25 -7.65 5.30
C ASN A 426 28.25 -7.89 6.44
N THR A 427 28.98 -6.85 6.85
CA THR A 427 29.89 -6.89 8.01
C THR A 427 29.10 -7.13 9.30
N LEU A 428 28.06 -6.34 9.57
CA LEU A 428 27.21 -6.49 10.75
C LEU A 428 26.50 -7.84 10.75
N LYS A 429 25.93 -8.27 9.63
CA LYS A 429 25.25 -9.57 9.48
C LYS A 429 26.13 -10.76 9.85
N ARG A 430 27.44 -10.71 9.55
CA ARG A 430 28.41 -11.79 9.83
C ARG A 430 29.01 -11.68 11.23
N HIS A 431 28.90 -10.53 11.89
CA HIS A 431 29.53 -10.30 13.18
C HIS A 431 28.92 -11.19 14.26
N VAL A 432 29.77 -11.86 15.06
CA VAL A 432 29.35 -12.88 16.02
C VAL A 432 28.34 -12.34 17.05
N GLN A 433 28.56 -11.12 17.55
CA GLN A 433 27.64 -10.50 18.51
C GLN A 433 26.26 -10.20 17.89
N VAL A 434 26.24 -9.71 16.66
CA VAL A 434 24.99 -9.34 15.96
C VAL A 434 24.20 -10.58 15.57
N ASN A 435 24.89 -11.63 15.09
CA ASN A 435 24.27 -12.90 14.72
C ASN A 435 23.63 -13.61 15.92
N LYS A 436 24.19 -13.44 17.13
CA LYS A 436 23.61 -13.98 18.38
C LYS A 436 22.32 -13.28 18.81
N CYS A 437 22.01 -12.09 18.26
CA CYS A 437 20.82 -11.35 18.64
C CYS A 437 19.52 -11.86 17.98
N GLY A 438 19.59 -12.78 17.01
CA GLY A 438 18.39 -13.33 16.38
C GLY A 438 18.67 -14.41 15.33
N GLU A 439 17.67 -15.25 15.09
CA GLU A 439 17.72 -16.40 14.18
C GLU A 439 16.88 -16.16 12.92
N ALA A 440 17.34 -16.69 11.78
CA ALA A 440 16.63 -16.57 10.51
C ALA A 440 15.32 -17.37 10.49
N SER A 441 15.30 -18.57 11.10
CA SER A 441 14.12 -19.43 11.25
C SER A 441 12.97 -18.77 12.01
N ARG A 442 13.30 -17.84 12.90
CA ARG A 442 12.32 -17.08 13.70
C ARG A 442 12.00 -15.70 13.13
N GLY A 443 12.60 -15.32 12.00
CA GLY A 443 12.44 -13.97 11.46
C GLY A 443 13.07 -12.86 12.32
N SER A 444 14.10 -13.19 13.10
CA SER A 444 14.78 -12.25 14.04
C SER A 444 16.19 -11.87 13.64
N SER A 445 16.78 -12.54 12.64
CA SER A 445 18.15 -12.25 12.21
C SER A 445 18.32 -10.79 11.79
N PHE A 446 19.57 -10.32 11.74
CA PHE A 446 19.88 -8.92 11.40
C PHE A 446 19.23 -8.43 10.11
N ARG A 447 19.03 -9.32 9.12
CA ARG A 447 18.29 -8.99 7.88
C ARG A 447 16.89 -8.42 8.16
N TYR A 448 16.16 -8.98 9.13
CA TYR A 448 14.83 -8.51 9.52
C TYR A 448 14.83 -7.22 10.31
N GLN A 449 15.97 -6.88 10.91
CA GLN A 449 16.14 -5.70 11.73
C GLN A 449 16.71 -4.51 10.94
N ALA A 450 17.30 -4.76 9.76
CA ALA A 450 17.88 -3.75 8.89
C ALA A 450 16.85 -2.93 8.09
N THR A 451 15.58 -3.34 8.10
CA THR A 451 14.47 -2.64 7.45
C THR A 451 13.32 -2.41 8.44
N PRO A 452 12.63 -1.26 8.40
CA PRO A 452 11.41 -1.04 9.17
C PRO A 452 10.24 -1.87 8.64
N CYS A 453 10.31 -2.32 7.38
CA CYS A 453 9.24 -3.05 6.70
C CYS A 453 8.98 -4.42 7.34
N ALA A 454 7.71 -4.83 7.41
CA ALA A 454 7.30 -6.16 7.82
C ALA A 454 7.72 -7.21 6.79
N GLN A 455 7.53 -6.89 5.51
CA GLN A 455 8.01 -7.67 4.37
C GLN A 455 9.46 -7.28 4.06
N LEU A 456 10.28 -8.29 3.78
CA LEU A 456 11.68 -8.05 3.43
C LEU A 456 11.80 -7.59 1.98
N PRO A 457 12.77 -6.70 1.68
CA PRO A 457 13.09 -6.38 0.30
C PRO A 457 13.65 -7.63 -0.42
N GLU A 458 13.36 -7.72 -1.71
CA GLU A 458 13.86 -8.79 -2.60
C GLU A 458 15.38 -8.91 -2.50
N THR A 459 16.06 -7.78 -2.68
CA THR A 459 17.50 -7.66 -2.43
C THR A 459 17.74 -7.35 -0.95
N PRO A 460 18.46 -8.21 -0.20
CA PRO A 460 18.76 -7.96 1.20
C PRO A 460 19.60 -6.68 1.36
N GLY A 461 19.15 -5.78 2.23
CA GLY A 461 19.88 -4.56 2.54
C GLY A 461 19.15 -3.71 3.59
N PHE A 462 19.68 -2.51 3.82
CA PHE A 462 19.02 -1.51 4.64
C PHE A 462 17.92 -0.78 3.86
N GLU A 463 16.85 -0.45 4.55
CA GLU A 463 15.82 0.49 4.11
C GLU A 463 15.59 1.50 5.23
N PHE A 464 15.33 2.78 4.90
CA PHE A 464 15.19 3.85 5.91
C PHE A 464 14.00 4.73 5.56
N ILE A 465 13.17 5.03 6.57
CA ILE A 465 12.02 5.92 6.48
C ILE A 465 12.34 7.22 7.22
N SER A 466 12.08 8.37 6.60
CA SER A 466 12.26 9.70 7.21
C SER A 466 10.94 10.32 7.69
N SER A 467 9.82 9.89 7.11
CA SER A 467 8.50 10.44 7.40
C SER A 467 7.37 9.48 7.07
N VAL A 468 6.28 9.59 7.82
CA VAL A 468 5.08 8.75 7.72
C VAL A 468 3.83 9.63 7.72
N PHE A 469 2.91 9.41 6.76
CA PHE A 469 1.62 10.11 6.72
C PHE A 469 0.47 9.12 6.94
N GLU A 470 -0.56 9.57 7.64
CA GLU A 470 -1.75 8.78 7.95
C GLU A 470 -3.01 9.57 7.58
N ASP A 471 -3.93 8.91 6.89
CA ASP A 471 -5.27 9.39 6.60
C ASP A 471 -6.27 8.89 7.65
N LYS A 472 -7.45 9.49 7.67
CA LYS A 472 -8.51 9.10 8.59
C LYS A 472 -9.75 8.56 7.88
N LYS A 473 -10.28 7.49 8.44
CA LYS A 473 -11.55 6.85 8.03
C LYS A 473 -12.79 7.74 8.29
N PRO A 474 -13.74 7.83 7.33
CA PRO A 474 -14.89 8.77 7.39
C PRO A 474 -15.89 8.50 8.52
N THR A 475 -15.87 7.30 9.11
CA THR A 475 -16.82 6.88 10.15
C THR A 475 -16.47 7.40 11.55
N HIS A 476 -15.30 8.01 11.72
CA HIS A 476 -14.79 8.42 13.03
C HIS A 476 -14.63 9.94 13.08
N LEU A 477 -14.99 10.57 14.20
CA LEU A 477 -15.11 12.03 14.30
C LEU A 477 -13.82 12.75 14.73
N MET A 478 -12.77 12.06 15.23
CA MET A 478 -11.59 12.73 15.82
C MET A 478 -10.26 12.47 15.09
N LEU A 479 -9.51 13.54 14.76
CA LEU A 479 -8.14 13.49 14.19
C LEU A 479 -7.18 12.64 15.03
N ASP A 480 -7.48 12.50 16.33
CA ASP A 480 -6.67 11.78 17.30
C ASP A 480 -6.53 10.28 16.99
N ASP A 481 -7.49 9.67 16.29
CA ASP A 481 -7.39 8.26 15.88
C ASP A 481 -6.24 8.07 14.88
N ALA A 482 -6.19 8.95 13.87
CA ALA A 482 -5.15 8.93 12.84
C ALA A 482 -3.80 9.36 13.43
N TYR A 483 -3.80 10.32 14.35
CA TYR A 483 -2.59 10.68 15.11
C TYR A 483 -2.04 9.50 15.91
N ARG A 484 -2.88 8.77 16.66
CA ARG A 484 -2.43 7.60 17.43
C ARG A 484 -1.88 6.49 16.54
N GLN A 485 -2.48 6.24 15.37
CA GLN A 485 -1.94 5.25 14.42
C GLN A 485 -0.61 5.72 13.81
N ASN A 486 -0.52 6.99 13.39
CA ASN A 486 0.71 7.59 12.88
C ASN A 486 1.82 7.51 13.93
N ARG A 487 1.51 7.83 15.19
CA ARG A 487 2.44 7.72 16.34
C ARG A 487 2.96 6.32 16.56
N MET A 488 2.15 5.28 16.32
CA MET A 488 2.64 3.90 16.36
C MET A 488 3.68 3.63 15.28
N ALA A 489 3.47 4.18 14.08
CA ALA A 489 4.37 4.02 12.94
C ALA A 489 5.66 4.83 13.09
N THR A 490 5.58 6.11 13.46
CA THR A 490 6.76 6.96 13.69
C THR A 490 7.59 6.42 14.86
N ALA A 491 6.96 5.94 15.94
CA ALA A 491 7.66 5.29 17.06
C ALA A 491 8.42 4.02 16.62
N ALA A 492 7.87 3.25 15.68
CA ALA A 492 8.58 2.12 15.10
C ALA A 492 9.80 2.57 14.30
N VAL A 493 9.65 3.61 13.47
CA VAL A 493 10.72 4.16 12.63
C VAL A 493 11.86 4.74 13.48
N VAL A 494 11.59 5.59 14.46
CA VAL A 494 12.66 6.16 15.31
C VAL A 494 13.39 5.09 16.12
N ARG A 495 12.70 4.01 16.52
CA ARG A 495 13.35 2.89 17.21
C ARG A 495 14.21 2.03 16.30
N HIS A 496 13.79 1.85 15.05
CA HIS A 496 14.62 1.25 14.02
C HIS A 496 15.89 2.06 13.79
N LEU A 497 15.77 3.37 13.59
CA LEU A 497 16.90 4.28 13.37
C LEU A 497 17.86 4.32 14.56
N HIS A 498 17.34 4.46 15.79
CA HIS A 498 18.14 4.45 17.01
C HIS A 498 18.91 3.12 17.20
N SER A 499 18.30 1.97 16.85
CA SER A 499 19.01 0.68 16.91
C SER A 499 20.20 0.58 15.95
N LEU A 500 20.20 1.43 14.92
CA LEU A 500 21.27 1.58 13.94
C LEU A 500 22.21 2.75 14.25
N CYS A 501 22.11 3.35 15.45
CA CYS A 501 22.86 4.53 15.88
C CYS A 501 22.61 5.77 15.02
N ILE A 502 21.38 5.92 14.51
CA ILE A 502 20.97 7.05 13.69
C ILE A 502 20.01 7.90 14.53
N ASP A 503 20.51 8.99 15.06
CA ASP A 503 19.74 9.95 15.86
C ASP A 503 19.27 11.11 14.96
N VAL A 504 17.97 11.14 14.70
CA VAL A 504 17.30 12.01 13.71
C VAL A 504 15.85 12.27 14.12
N PRO A 505 15.26 13.42 13.72
CA PRO A 505 13.82 13.60 13.76
C PRO A 505 13.14 12.78 12.66
N VAL A 506 11.96 12.25 12.97
CA VAL A 506 11.03 11.63 12.01
C VAL A 506 9.74 12.43 12.01
N PHE A 507 9.28 12.80 10.81
CA PHE A 507 8.12 13.68 10.65
C PHE A 507 6.84 12.87 10.46
N GLY A 508 5.80 13.18 11.21
CA GLY A 508 4.46 12.62 11.05
C GLY A 508 3.49 13.65 10.51
N LEU A 509 2.74 13.34 9.45
CA LEU A 509 1.61 14.16 8.97
C LEU A 509 0.29 13.37 9.07
N VAL A 510 -0.73 14.01 9.61
CA VAL A 510 -2.03 13.40 9.89
C VAL A 510 -3.11 14.17 9.15
N TRP A 511 -3.91 13.48 8.34
CA TRP A 511 -4.91 14.07 7.46
C TRP A 511 -6.31 13.61 7.84
N ALA A 512 -7.27 14.53 7.86
CA ALA A 512 -8.68 14.21 8.01
C ALA A 512 -9.56 15.27 7.34
N THR A 513 -10.40 14.85 6.39
CA THR A 513 -11.46 15.71 5.81
C THR A 513 -10.98 17.09 5.34
N GLY A 514 -9.78 17.15 4.73
CA GLY A 514 -9.17 18.38 4.26
C GLY A 514 -8.47 19.22 5.34
N THR A 515 -8.22 18.65 6.53
CA THR A 515 -7.36 19.25 7.57
C THR A 515 -6.10 18.42 7.73
N VAL A 516 -4.97 19.09 7.96
CA VAL A 516 -3.66 18.45 8.17
C VAL A 516 -3.05 18.93 9.49
N ARG A 517 -2.43 18.00 10.20
CA ARG A 517 -1.61 18.24 11.40
C ARG A 517 -0.23 17.64 11.21
N ALA A 518 0.76 18.18 11.89
CA ALA A 518 2.12 17.64 11.88
C ALA A 518 2.67 17.43 13.29
N HIS A 519 3.59 16.50 13.43
CA HIS A 519 4.41 16.30 14.63
C HIS A 519 5.80 15.79 14.27
N VAL A 520 6.73 15.89 15.21
CA VAL A 520 8.09 15.37 15.07
C VAL A 520 8.41 14.41 16.19
N ASP A 521 9.03 13.29 15.84
CA ASP A 521 9.37 12.21 16.78
C ASP A 521 10.87 11.94 16.79
N TRP A 522 11.41 11.63 17.97
CA TRP A 522 12.81 11.23 18.12
C TRP A 522 12.98 10.23 19.27
N CYS A 523 14.11 9.52 19.27
CA CYS A 523 14.51 8.65 20.36
C CYS A 523 15.54 9.37 21.23
N GLN A 524 15.49 9.13 22.53
CA GLN A 524 16.57 9.52 23.43
C GLN A 524 16.70 8.52 24.57
N GLN A 525 17.94 8.24 24.94
CA GLN A 525 18.26 7.35 26.05
C GLN A 525 19.27 8.02 26.98
N GLU A 526 18.80 8.48 28.13
CA GLU A 526 19.67 8.93 29.22
C GLU A 526 20.36 7.73 29.90
N GLU A 527 21.54 7.98 30.46
CA GLU A 527 22.31 6.96 31.16
C GLU A 527 21.53 6.37 32.34
N GLY A 528 21.44 5.04 32.41
CA GLY A 528 20.66 4.33 33.43
C GLY A 528 19.14 4.35 33.24
N LYS A 529 18.59 5.14 32.30
CA LYS A 529 17.15 5.18 31.98
C LYS A 529 16.79 4.28 30.79
N ARG A 530 15.49 4.01 30.67
CA ARG A 530 14.93 3.30 29.51
C ARG A 530 14.95 4.24 28.29
N LEU A 531 15.02 3.64 27.10
CA LEU A 531 14.83 4.37 25.84
C LEU A 531 13.42 4.97 25.83
N ALA A 532 13.34 6.28 25.64
CA ALA A 532 12.10 7.02 25.45
C ALA A 532 11.95 7.43 23.98
N VAL A 533 10.70 7.50 23.53
CA VAL A 533 10.28 7.95 22.21
C VAL A 533 9.44 9.22 22.38
N PHE A 534 10.05 10.36 22.14
CA PHE A 534 9.40 11.65 22.29
C PHE A 534 8.64 12.05 21.04
N SER A 535 7.63 12.90 21.21
CA SER A 535 6.93 13.55 20.11
C SER A 535 6.43 14.92 20.49
N ALA A 536 6.67 15.85 19.59
CA ALA A 536 6.21 17.22 19.69
C ALA A 536 5.22 17.51 18.56
N PRO A 537 3.95 17.85 18.89
CA PRO A 537 3.03 18.48 17.94
C PRO A 537 3.62 19.77 17.37
N TYR A 538 3.44 20.03 16.08
CA TYR A 538 3.81 21.31 15.49
C TYR A 538 2.79 22.38 15.91
N PRO A 539 3.21 23.50 16.54
CA PRO A 539 2.30 24.49 17.11
C PRO A 539 1.87 25.56 16.10
N SER A 540 0.71 26.19 16.33
CA SER A 540 0.20 27.27 15.44
C SER A 540 1.07 28.53 15.43
N ASN A 541 1.78 28.82 16.52
CA ASN A 541 2.58 30.03 16.70
C ASN A 541 4.07 29.69 16.88
N ALA A 542 4.63 28.86 16.00
CA ALA A 542 6.05 28.46 16.08
C ALA A 542 7.02 29.66 16.03
N ASP A 543 6.66 30.73 15.33
CA ASP A 543 7.49 31.94 15.15
C ASP A 543 7.35 32.97 16.31
N GLN A 544 6.37 32.83 17.22
CA GLN A 544 6.11 33.76 18.35
C GLN A 544 6.34 33.12 19.72
N ALA A 545 7.03 31.98 19.76
CA ALA A 545 7.26 31.19 20.98
C ALA A 545 8.35 31.80 21.87
N ASP A 546 8.14 33.03 22.35
CA ASP A 546 8.77 33.50 23.58
C ASP A 546 8.01 32.81 24.73
N GLY A 547 8.69 31.88 25.39
CA GLY A 547 8.08 30.85 26.23
C GLY A 547 7.10 31.38 27.26
N GLU A 548 5.86 30.88 27.21
CA GLU A 548 5.11 30.47 28.41
C GLU A 548 3.77 29.76 28.13
N ASP A 549 3.24 29.67 26.90
CA ASP A 549 1.88 29.10 26.72
C ASP A 549 1.66 28.23 25.45
N LEU A 550 2.64 27.39 25.09
CA LEU A 550 2.41 26.29 24.14
C LEU A 550 1.90 25.06 24.91
N SER A 551 0.58 24.96 25.05
CA SER A 551 -0.06 23.79 25.67
C SER A 551 0.36 22.50 24.93
N LEU A 552 0.61 21.43 25.69
CA LEU A 552 1.11 20.14 25.18
C LEU A 552 0.29 19.53 24.03
N ASN A 553 -0.94 20.01 23.79
CA ASN A 553 -1.91 19.41 22.85
C ASN A 553 -2.33 20.30 21.68
N HIS A 554 -1.81 21.52 21.52
CA HIS A 554 -2.22 22.38 20.39
C HIS A 554 -1.43 22.08 19.12
N PHE A 555 -2.03 21.27 18.26
CA PHE A 555 -1.62 21.18 16.87
C PHE A 555 -1.95 22.47 16.12
N HIS A 556 -1.10 22.82 15.16
CA HIS A 556 -1.50 23.65 14.05
C HIS A 556 -2.35 22.84 13.07
N ASP A 557 -3.50 23.40 12.71
CA ASP A 557 -4.46 22.81 11.78
C ASP A 557 -4.40 23.58 10.47
N TRP A 558 -3.76 23.00 9.45
CA TRP A 558 -3.84 23.50 8.09
C TRP A 558 -5.17 23.05 7.48
N GLU A 559 -6.01 23.99 7.10
CA GLU A 559 -7.27 23.74 6.39
C GLU A 559 -7.03 23.87 4.90
N LEU A 560 -6.94 22.75 4.19
CA LEU A 560 -6.56 22.71 2.78
C LEU A 560 -7.56 23.36 1.81
N GLU A 561 -8.71 23.81 2.29
CA GLU A 561 -9.63 24.66 1.53
C GLU A 561 -9.15 26.11 1.43
N LYS A 562 -8.25 26.53 2.33
CA LYS A 562 -7.58 27.82 2.28
C LYS A 562 -6.38 27.71 1.34
N GLU A 563 -6.24 28.70 0.46
CA GLU A 563 -5.24 28.70 -0.61
C GLU A 563 -3.81 28.68 -0.06
N GLY A 564 -3.57 29.42 1.03
CA GLY A 564 -2.28 29.45 1.71
C GLY A 564 -1.91 28.13 2.38
N ASP A 565 -2.85 27.53 3.13
CA ASP A 565 -2.60 26.33 3.94
C ASP A 565 -2.20 25.13 3.08
N ILE A 566 -2.88 24.91 1.95
CA ILE A 566 -2.55 23.81 1.05
C ILE A 566 -1.17 23.97 0.40
N LEU A 567 -0.75 25.22 0.11
CA LEU A 567 0.59 25.52 -0.38
C LEU A 567 1.67 25.30 0.69
N GLN A 568 1.41 25.72 1.93
CA GLN A 568 2.33 25.46 3.03
C GLN A 568 2.55 23.96 3.23
N VAL A 569 1.46 23.17 3.29
CA VAL A 569 1.55 21.71 3.41
C VAL A 569 2.32 21.10 2.24
N TYR A 570 2.08 21.56 1.01
CA TYR A 570 2.85 21.11 -0.15
C TYR A 570 4.36 21.39 0.01
N PHE A 571 4.74 22.60 0.41
CA PHE A 571 6.15 22.96 0.58
C PHE A 571 6.80 22.25 1.77
N ILE A 572 6.06 21.94 2.83
CA ILE A 572 6.51 21.08 3.93
C ILE A 572 6.83 19.67 3.40
N ILE A 573 5.95 19.07 2.59
CA ILE A 573 6.22 17.76 1.97
C ILE A 573 7.46 17.82 1.08
N LYS A 574 7.61 18.89 0.28
CA LYS A 574 8.80 19.12 -0.55
C LYS A 574 10.08 19.30 0.28
N ASN A 575 9.96 19.89 1.47
CA ASN A 575 11.07 19.99 2.40
C ASN A 575 11.42 18.64 3.03
N ILE A 576 10.43 17.80 3.36
CA ILE A 576 10.65 16.43 3.81
C ILE A 576 11.42 15.64 2.74
N ASP A 577 11.07 15.79 1.46
CA ASP A 577 11.80 15.16 0.35
C ASP A 577 13.26 15.64 0.27
N THR A 578 13.47 16.95 0.40
CA THR A 578 14.81 17.55 0.43
C THR A 578 15.62 17.09 1.66
N TRP A 579 15.01 17.05 2.84
CA TRP A 579 15.59 16.55 4.08
C TRP A 579 16.04 15.09 3.93
N THR A 580 15.16 14.25 3.40
CA THR A 580 15.38 12.81 3.19
C THR A 580 16.58 12.55 2.29
N SER A 581 16.70 13.31 1.21
CA SER A 581 17.77 13.13 0.22
C SER A 581 19.12 13.70 0.66
N LYS A 582 19.12 14.72 1.55
CA LYS A 582 20.31 15.44 2.02
C LYS A 582 20.72 15.02 3.43
N LYS A 583 20.39 15.85 4.44
CA LYS A 583 20.90 15.72 5.80
C LYS A 583 20.48 14.40 6.47
N PHE A 584 19.25 13.92 6.26
CA PHE A 584 18.78 12.63 6.78
C PHE A 584 19.67 11.48 6.28
N ARG A 585 19.88 11.40 4.96
CA ARG A 585 20.76 10.39 4.35
C ARG A 585 22.17 10.46 4.91
N GLN A 586 22.71 11.66 5.13
CA GLN A 586 24.04 11.81 5.71
C GLN A 586 24.10 11.26 7.15
N ARG A 587 23.10 11.57 7.98
CA ARG A 587 22.99 11.00 9.34
C ARG A 587 22.82 9.47 9.30
N VAL A 588 22.08 8.93 8.34
CA VAL A 588 21.96 7.48 8.11
C VAL A 588 23.32 6.85 7.84
N ILE A 589 24.11 7.42 6.91
CA ILE A 589 25.45 6.90 6.57
C ILE A 589 26.35 6.94 7.80
N ASN A 590 26.40 8.07 8.50
CA ASN A 590 27.24 8.26 9.68
C ASN A 590 26.85 7.31 10.81
N GLY A 591 25.55 7.15 11.09
CA GLY A 591 25.04 6.28 12.14
C GLY A 591 25.35 4.81 11.89
N VAL A 592 25.11 4.31 10.67
CA VAL A 592 25.43 2.93 10.29
C VAL A 592 26.92 2.65 10.38
N GLN A 593 27.77 3.59 9.96
CA GLN A 593 29.23 3.47 10.09
C GLN A 593 29.67 3.48 11.55
N THR A 594 29.04 4.31 12.39
CA THR A 594 29.27 4.36 13.85
C THR A 594 28.87 3.05 14.51
N LEU A 595 27.73 2.46 14.13
CA LEU A 595 27.32 1.14 14.61
C LEU A 595 28.34 0.08 14.22
N MET A 596 28.72 0.03 12.93
CA MET A 596 29.67 -0.96 12.41
C MET A 596 31.01 -0.89 13.16
N SER A 597 31.61 0.30 13.26
CA SER A 597 32.88 0.51 13.95
C SER A 597 32.80 0.22 15.45
N GLY A 598 31.71 0.62 16.11
CA GLY A 598 31.48 0.34 17.53
C GLY A 598 31.32 -1.15 17.83
N VAL A 599 30.61 -1.88 16.97
CA VAL A 599 30.44 -3.34 17.08
C VAL A 599 31.74 -4.07 16.79
N SER A 600 32.46 -3.71 15.72
CA SER A 600 33.73 -4.34 15.35
C SER A 600 34.84 -4.11 16.39
N SER A 601 34.82 -2.98 17.09
CA SER A 601 35.77 -2.68 18.17
C SER A 601 35.34 -3.22 19.54
N GLY A 602 34.17 -3.86 19.64
CA GLY A 602 33.61 -4.35 20.91
C GLY A 602 33.13 -3.25 21.86
N LYS A 603 33.16 -1.97 21.45
CA LYS A 603 32.72 -0.82 22.25
C LYS A 603 31.20 -0.69 22.32
N LYS A 604 30.46 -1.28 21.37
CA LYS A 604 29.00 -1.19 21.30
C LYS A 604 28.38 -2.55 21.02
N ASN A 605 27.29 -2.85 21.72
CA ASN A 605 26.47 -4.02 21.47
C ASN A 605 25.26 -3.65 20.63
N TYR A 606 25.04 -4.37 19.54
CA TYR A 606 23.83 -4.24 18.74
C TYR A 606 22.60 -4.74 19.53
N LYS A 607 21.51 -3.98 19.49
CA LYS A 607 20.25 -4.33 20.15
C LYS A 607 19.13 -4.37 19.11
N PRO A 608 18.48 -5.53 18.88
CA PRO A 608 17.30 -5.62 18.03
C PRO A 608 16.19 -4.68 18.50
N TRP A 609 15.52 -4.03 17.55
CA TRP A 609 14.39 -3.15 17.83
C TRP A 609 13.05 -3.83 17.54
N LYS A 610 13.02 -4.68 16.51
CA LYS A 610 11.82 -5.35 16.01
C LYS A 610 11.56 -6.60 16.83
N ARG A 611 10.30 -6.73 17.22
CA ARG A 611 9.81 -7.83 18.02
C ARG A 611 9.80 -9.15 17.24
N VAL A 612 10.19 -10.23 17.90
CA VAL A 612 10.02 -11.61 17.39
C VAL A 612 9.34 -12.49 18.44
N GLY A 613 8.33 -13.25 18.02
CA GLY A 613 7.55 -14.17 18.87
C GLY A 613 6.32 -13.55 19.55
N GLU A 614 5.57 -14.39 20.29
CA GLU A 614 4.42 -13.99 21.14
C GLU A 614 4.90 -13.63 22.56
N LEU A 615 4.31 -12.61 23.19
CA LEU A 615 4.56 -12.32 24.60
C LEU A 615 3.71 -13.29 25.41
N SER A 616 4.31 -13.91 26.41
CA SER A 616 3.61 -14.70 27.42
C SER A 616 3.88 -14.09 28.80
N VAL A 617 2.91 -14.22 29.70
CA VAL A 617 3.10 -13.87 31.10
C VAL A 617 4.02 -14.94 31.70
N LEU A 618 5.21 -14.54 32.15
CA LEU A 618 6.02 -15.44 32.98
C LEU A 618 5.24 -15.71 34.26
N ALA A 619 4.88 -16.98 34.51
CA ALA A 619 4.39 -17.37 35.82
C ALA A 619 5.42 -16.91 36.88
N PRO A 620 4.99 -16.34 38.03
CA PRO A 620 5.93 -16.03 39.08
C PRO A 620 6.69 -17.31 39.42
N LYS A 621 8.02 -17.28 39.35
CA LYS A 621 8.85 -18.39 39.86
C LYS A 621 8.35 -18.67 41.27
N ALA A 622 7.83 -19.88 41.48
CA ALA A 622 7.50 -20.35 42.81
C ALA A 622 8.73 -20.12 43.69
N LYS A 623 8.53 -19.48 44.84
CA LYS A 623 9.58 -19.29 45.84
C LYS A 623 10.32 -20.62 46.01
N GLU A 624 11.64 -20.59 45.83
CA GLU A 624 12.50 -21.65 46.34
C GLU A 624 12.22 -21.77 47.83
N ASN A 625 11.50 -22.83 48.22
CA ASN A 625 11.42 -23.22 49.61
C ASN A 625 12.76 -23.86 49.97
N ASN A 626 13.57 -23.12 50.73
CA ASN A 626 14.68 -23.67 51.50
C ASN A 626 14.17 -24.85 52.36
N PRO A 627 14.94 -25.95 52.49
CA PRO A 627 14.55 -27.06 53.34
C PRO A 627 14.78 -26.65 54.79
N SER A 628 13.70 -26.50 55.55
CA SER A 628 13.75 -26.52 57.01
C SER A 628 12.92 -27.67 57.55
N THR A 629 13.51 -28.29 58.55
CA THR A 629 13.31 -29.62 59.11
C THR A 629 11.98 -29.80 59.86
N SER A 630 11.47 -31.04 59.78
CA SER A 630 10.83 -31.84 60.84
C SER A 630 9.43 -31.44 61.37
N ILE A 631 8.43 -32.33 61.24
CA ILE A 631 8.02 -33.39 62.22
C ILE A 631 6.69 -34.03 61.73
N SER A 632 6.61 -35.34 61.94
CA SER A 632 5.56 -36.31 61.60
C SER A 632 4.16 -36.05 62.18
N ALA A 633 3.11 -36.43 61.45
CA ALA A 633 1.91 -37.09 61.99
C ALA A 633 1.08 -37.76 60.86
N SER A 634 0.55 -38.93 61.19
CA SER A 634 -0.05 -39.96 60.34
C SER A 634 -1.56 -39.81 60.10
N SER A 635 -2.03 -40.55 59.07
CA SER A 635 -3.34 -41.23 58.95
C SER A 635 -4.63 -40.39 58.93
N LEU A 636 -5.39 -40.43 57.82
CA LEU A 636 -6.53 -41.34 57.61
C LEU A 636 -7.31 -40.98 56.33
N SER A 637 -7.93 -42.02 55.76
CA SER A 637 -8.72 -42.08 54.54
C SER A 637 -10.19 -41.74 54.76
N THR A 638 -10.91 -41.33 53.71
CA THR A 638 -12.37 -41.58 53.39
C THR A 638 -12.83 -40.67 52.21
N PRO A 639 -14.00 -40.87 51.55
CA PRO A 639 -14.40 -41.97 50.65
C PRO A 639 -14.98 -41.43 49.29
N PRO A 640 -15.40 -42.29 48.31
CA PRO A 640 -15.78 -41.83 46.95
C PRO A 640 -17.24 -41.36 46.81
N LYS A 641 -17.47 -40.47 45.84
CA LYS A 641 -18.74 -39.79 45.49
C LYS A 641 -19.84 -40.74 44.95
N PRO A 642 -21.13 -40.49 45.23
CA PRO A 642 -22.24 -41.27 44.67
C PRO A 642 -22.64 -40.79 43.26
N LYS A 643 -22.99 -41.76 42.41
CA LYS A 643 -23.60 -41.58 41.07
C LYS A 643 -25.14 -41.56 41.20
N SER A 644 -25.80 -40.66 40.50
CA SER A 644 -27.27 -40.66 40.25
C SER A 644 -27.50 -40.30 38.78
N LYS A 645 -27.73 -41.29 37.90
CA LYS A 645 -29.00 -41.88 37.44
C LYS A 645 -29.86 -40.94 36.59
N ARG A 646 -29.96 -41.32 35.31
CA ARG A 646 -30.74 -40.77 34.21
C ARG A 646 -31.99 -41.65 34.03
N ARG A 647 -33.19 -41.04 33.93
CA ARG A 647 -34.48 -41.56 33.44
C ARG A 647 -35.46 -40.37 33.56
N ARG A 648 -36.32 -40.01 32.61
CA ARG A 648 -36.86 -40.66 31.42
C ARG A 648 -36.58 -39.86 30.17
#